data_AF-A0A929C497-F1
#
_entry.id   AF-A0A929C497-F1
#
_cell.length_a   1.000
_cell.length_b   1.000
_cell.length_c   1.000
_cell.angle_alpha   90.00
_cell.angle_beta   90.00
_cell.angle_gamma   90.00
#
_symmetry.space_group_name_H-M   'P 1'
#
loop_
_entity.id
_entity.type
_entity.pdbx_description
1 polymer ?
#
loop_
_entity_poly.entity_id
_entity_poly.type
_entity_poly.pdbx_seq_one_letter_code
_entity_poly.pdbx_strand_id
1 'polypeptide(L)'
;MKAIEHVVLAALLHDVGKAFERAEMLDDYRRDPEYLQAYCRKQANYYSRLHVLHTLKFCELIADKYDFLRPAEGQRIRQADQHWINLASRHHVASTPFEKLISASDHFASAEREDGNYYERRIHQKTYLEPILERVNLDKTTTRTYHRLPLNELSLDKDVIYPKHVNDLPEMEEVENEVWLSRESLRLHYEQLCNAMMGTIKQLPSILGVRESGAVGGLIANLLSLFERFLVQVPSATNIKHSDISLFDHMRITAAIAEGLYRHHEAKGTLDRPTQFEDKEVTKWRLVCGDFSGIQAFIYRLTSKGAAKGLRGRSLYIQLLCDAVSEYLLRELELFPTARIYSSGGKFYLLIADCQVGHLQKCVGQVNKWLLREFGSEVFLGIGVAPVCGNDFAGGNMGNRWKEANEDLLKDRLRRFRSLIEQDADFFEPLTLNEWGMNCQVCGRDDKDANIREVDGRSVCKQCMSLERMGSLLADTGYFFWAWGDDRKIAHARLDKEWRYSFKELGCDLYLLKSQPRFEDADRLQNSYMERLNNMKCFDGNIHGYSCDFRFLGKWDRSKESGGWEFDDFAANAKGTKRLGVLRMDVDNLGQLFIRGFNFPSIEGEIRQMGSLSRVATMSRQLNQFFSGYLCKLLTDFSHTQIIYAGGDDLFLIGAWDELPRVAREIQTEFKDYCAMNPSFTISGGISMVRGKYPISRAAELAKDAEDSAKNLKRKFDEKDPKKDALCFFNTPLGWEDYDLAENMMETIREIIENTKNRGILWRLKDVIGVVDEYRQL
;
A
#
# COMPACT_ATOMS: atom_id res chain seq x y z
N MET A 1 -20.84 7.80 21.96
CA MET A 1 -19.92 8.12 20.85
C MET A 1 -19.79 9.64 20.77
N LYS A 2 -18.61 10.15 20.39
CA LYS A 2 -18.37 11.56 20.07
C LYS A 2 -19.01 11.90 18.71
N ALA A 3 -19.25 13.19 18.43
CA ALA A 3 -19.83 13.63 17.16
C ALA A 3 -18.96 13.22 15.94
N ILE A 4 -17.64 13.41 16.00
CA ILE A 4 -16.71 12.97 14.95
C ILE A 4 -16.77 11.45 14.69
N GLU A 5 -16.93 10.63 15.74
CA GLU A 5 -17.05 9.17 15.60
C GLU A 5 -18.30 8.80 14.80
N HIS A 6 -19.41 9.52 15.00
CA HIS A 6 -20.61 9.33 14.19
C HIS A 6 -20.39 9.72 12.73
N VAL A 7 -19.68 10.83 12.48
CA VAL A 7 -19.39 11.34 11.13
C VAL A 7 -18.50 10.36 10.35
N VAL A 8 -17.39 9.91 10.94
CA VAL A 8 -16.43 9.06 10.23
C VAL A 8 -17.00 7.67 9.98
N LEU A 9 -17.67 7.06 10.96
CA LEU A 9 -18.33 5.76 10.79
C LEU A 9 -19.44 5.84 9.74
N ALA A 10 -20.23 6.91 9.75
CA ALA A 10 -21.29 7.12 8.75
C ALA A 10 -20.73 7.30 7.34
N ALA A 11 -19.67 8.10 7.19
CA ALA A 11 -19.00 8.32 5.91
C ALA A 11 -18.36 7.04 5.37
N LEU A 12 -17.81 6.18 6.22
CA LEU A 12 -17.27 4.87 5.79
C LEU A 12 -18.38 3.92 5.30
N LEU A 13 -19.59 4.03 5.84
CA LEU A 13 -20.68 3.08 5.57
C LEU A 13 -21.76 3.60 4.61
N HIS A 14 -21.74 4.87 4.21
CA HIS A 14 -22.81 5.52 3.45
C HIS A 14 -23.28 4.73 2.21
N ASP A 15 -22.31 4.14 1.50
CA ASP A 15 -22.51 3.47 0.20
C ASP A 15 -22.43 1.94 0.27
N VAL A 16 -22.26 1.34 1.45
CA VAL A 16 -22.11 -0.12 1.60
C VAL A 16 -23.32 -0.88 1.04
N GLY A 17 -24.50 -0.25 1.10
CA GLY A 17 -25.75 -0.76 0.55
C GLY A 17 -25.73 -1.00 -0.96
N LYS A 18 -24.78 -0.43 -1.73
CA LYS A 18 -24.66 -0.68 -3.18
C LYS A 18 -24.37 -2.15 -3.48
N ALA A 19 -23.51 -2.80 -2.69
CA ALA A 19 -23.21 -4.22 -2.87
C ALA A 19 -24.45 -5.09 -2.59
N PHE A 20 -25.17 -4.78 -1.50
CA PHE A 20 -26.38 -5.49 -1.10
C PHE A 20 -27.58 -5.25 -2.04
N GLU A 21 -27.73 -4.03 -2.57
CA GLU A 21 -28.73 -3.73 -3.60
C GLU A 21 -28.53 -4.59 -4.84
N ARG A 22 -27.27 -4.74 -5.29
CA ARG A 22 -26.89 -5.56 -6.44
C ARG A 22 -27.10 -7.05 -6.16
N ALA A 23 -26.89 -7.48 -4.93
CA ALA A 23 -27.18 -8.84 -4.45
C ALA A 23 -28.68 -9.12 -4.23
N GLU A 24 -29.54 -8.09 -4.24
CA GLU A 24 -30.94 -8.19 -3.78
C GLU A 24 -31.08 -8.72 -2.33
N MET A 25 -30.15 -8.32 -1.45
CA MET A 25 -30.12 -8.69 -0.03
C MET A 25 -30.41 -7.48 0.88
N LEU A 26 -30.86 -7.70 2.11
CA LEU A 26 -31.15 -6.64 3.09
C LEU A 26 -32.20 -5.63 2.57
N ASP A 27 -33.25 -6.11 1.90
CA ASP A 27 -34.26 -5.29 1.22
C ASP A 27 -35.51 -5.01 2.07
N ASP A 28 -35.43 -5.22 3.40
CA ASP A 28 -36.52 -5.15 4.37
C ASP A 28 -37.42 -3.91 4.20
N TYR A 29 -36.82 -2.76 3.89
CA TYR A 29 -37.51 -1.47 3.80
C TYR A 29 -37.88 -1.04 2.37
N ARG A 30 -37.49 -1.82 1.34
CA ARG A 30 -37.57 -1.41 -0.07
C ARG A 30 -38.99 -1.15 -0.56
N ARG A 31 -39.99 -1.76 0.08
CA ARG A 31 -41.42 -1.63 -0.27
C ARG A 31 -42.21 -0.76 0.71
N ASP A 32 -41.57 -0.22 1.76
CA ASP A 32 -42.24 0.60 2.77
C ASP A 32 -42.27 2.08 2.32
N PRO A 33 -43.47 2.66 2.08
CA PRO A 33 -43.60 4.04 1.62
C PRO A 33 -43.01 5.07 2.61
N GLU A 34 -43.05 4.81 3.91
CA GLU A 34 -42.52 5.73 4.92
C GLU A 34 -40.99 5.81 4.83
N TYR A 35 -40.31 4.66 4.69
CA TYR A 35 -38.86 4.63 4.54
C TYR A 35 -38.41 5.17 3.18
N LEU A 36 -39.14 4.85 2.11
CA LEU A 36 -38.89 5.43 0.79
C LEU A 36 -38.96 6.96 0.84
N GLN A 37 -39.97 7.52 1.49
CA GLN A 37 -40.12 8.96 1.64
C GLN A 37 -39.03 9.59 2.53
N ALA A 38 -38.61 8.90 3.59
CA ALA A 38 -37.67 9.45 4.58
C ALA A 38 -36.20 9.37 4.17
N TYR A 39 -35.81 8.39 3.35
CA TYR A 39 -34.40 8.12 3.03
C TYR A 39 -34.06 8.23 1.54
N CYS A 40 -35.01 7.94 0.64
CA CYS A 40 -34.74 7.90 -0.80
C CYS A 40 -35.07 9.24 -1.47
N ARG A 41 -34.30 9.57 -2.52
CA ARG A 41 -34.56 10.77 -3.32
C ARG A 41 -35.79 10.55 -4.20
N LYS A 42 -36.81 11.41 -4.08
CA LYS A 42 -37.99 11.37 -4.94
C LYS A 42 -37.72 12.04 -6.28
N GLN A 43 -37.94 11.33 -7.39
CA GLN A 43 -37.84 11.84 -8.76
C GLN A 43 -39.18 11.65 -9.47
N ALA A 44 -39.92 12.76 -9.65
CA ALA A 44 -41.28 12.76 -10.19
C ALA A 44 -42.19 11.72 -9.51
N ASN A 45 -42.41 10.58 -10.17
CA ASN A 45 -43.31 9.51 -9.74
C ASN A 45 -42.61 8.27 -9.14
N TYR A 46 -41.27 8.28 -8.98
CA TYR A 46 -40.54 7.14 -8.39
C TYR A 46 -39.44 7.59 -7.41
N TYR A 47 -38.94 6.65 -6.61
CA TYR A 47 -37.82 6.86 -5.69
C TYR A 47 -36.52 6.31 -6.30
N SER A 48 -35.46 7.12 -6.25
CA SER A 48 -34.11 6.74 -6.67
C SER A 48 -33.17 6.62 -5.47
N ARG A 49 -31.94 6.14 -5.71
CA ARG A 49 -30.91 5.91 -4.68
C ARG A 49 -31.34 4.87 -3.62
N LEU A 50 -31.97 3.76 -4.05
CA LEU A 50 -32.50 2.74 -3.15
C LEU A 50 -31.44 2.04 -2.29
N HIS A 51 -30.17 2.01 -2.70
CA HIS A 51 -29.06 1.47 -1.88
C HIS A 51 -29.03 2.00 -0.45
N VAL A 52 -29.51 3.23 -0.19
CA VAL A 52 -29.52 3.79 1.17
C VAL A 52 -30.37 2.99 2.15
N LEU A 53 -31.41 2.30 1.69
CA LEU A 53 -32.24 1.43 2.52
C LEU A 53 -31.50 0.13 2.88
N HIS A 54 -30.67 -0.37 1.96
CA HIS A 54 -29.79 -1.49 2.21
C HIS A 54 -28.66 -1.10 3.17
N THR A 55 -28.10 0.12 3.02
CA THR A 55 -27.17 0.72 3.99
C THR A 55 -27.82 0.81 5.38
N LEU A 56 -29.06 1.31 5.47
CA LEU A 56 -29.80 1.42 6.72
C LEU A 56 -29.90 0.08 7.44
N LYS A 57 -30.36 -0.96 6.73
CA LYS A 57 -30.49 -2.30 7.30
C LYS A 57 -29.14 -2.88 7.72
N PHE A 58 -28.10 -2.69 6.93
CA PHE A 58 -26.75 -3.13 7.29
C PHE A 58 -26.26 -2.45 8.58
N CYS A 59 -26.44 -1.12 8.68
CA CYS A 59 -26.07 -0.34 9.85
C CYS A 59 -26.83 -0.79 11.11
N GLU A 60 -28.12 -1.12 10.99
CA GLU A 60 -28.91 -1.70 12.09
C GLU A 60 -28.32 -3.04 12.57
N LEU A 61 -27.94 -3.94 11.65
CA LEU A 61 -27.33 -5.22 12.02
C LEU A 61 -25.99 -5.06 12.75
N ILE A 62 -25.20 -4.05 12.36
CA ILE A 62 -23.95 -3.71 13.07
C ILE A 62 -24.25 -3.11 14.45
N ALA A 63 -25.25 -2.23 14.56
CA ALA A 63 -25.68 -1.67 15.84
C ALA A 63 -26.25 -2.72 16.79
N ASP A 64 -26.95 -3.73 16.27
CA ASP A 64 -27.48 -4.84 17.05
C ASP A 64 -26.36 -5.69 17.66
N LYS A 65 -25.22 -5.80 16.98
CA LYS A 65 -24.05 -6.51 17.47
C LYS A 65 -23.29 -5.77 18.58
N TYR A 66 -23.39 -4.44 18.62
CA TYR A 66 -22.56 -3.60 19.48
C TYR A 66 -23.39 -2.57 20.26
N ASP A 67 -23.56 -2.77 21.57
CA ASP A 67 -24.43 -1.92 22.39
C ASP A 67 -24.04 -0.43 22.37
N PHE A 68 -22.75 -0.10 22.28
CA PHE A 68 -22.28 1.30 22.23
C PHE A 68 -22.61 2.03 20.92
N LEU A 69 -23.00 1.30 19.87
CA LEU A 69 -23.45 1.83 18.58
C LEU A 69 -24.96 2.04 18.50
N ARG A 70 -25.73 1.58 19.50
CA ARG A 70 -27.19 1.75 19.51
C ARG A 70 -27.55 3.21 19.87
N PRO A 71 -28.69 3.70 19.36
CA PRO A 71 -29.26 4.98 19.81
C PRO A 71 -29.47 5.01 21.33
N ALA A 72 -29.69 6.22 21.88
CA ALA A 72 -30.04 6.36 23.28
C ALA A 72 -31.30 5.56 23.63
N GLU A 73 -31.38 5.06 24.87
CA GLU A 73 -32.50 4.22 25.32
C GLU A 73 -33.85 4.93 25.10
N GLY A 74 -34.79 4.25 24.46
CA GLY A 74 -36.10 4.80 24.09
C GLY A 74 -36.13 5.68 22.83
N GLN A 75 -34.98 6.04 22.25
CA GLN A 75 -34.92 6.79 20.99
C GLN A 75 -35.05 5.85 19.79
N ARG A 76 -36.07 6.07 18.94
CA ARG A 76 -36.17 5.34 17.68
C ARG A 76 -35.11 5.83 16.70
N ILE A 77 -34.52 4.92 15.90
CA ILE A 77 -33.49 5.26 14.90
C ILE A 77 -33.96 6.42 14.02
N ARG A 78 -35.18 6.39 13.49
CA ARG A 78 -35.70 7.46 12.61
C ARG A 78 -35.72 8.87 13.25
N GLN A 79 -35.69 8.97 14.58
CA GLN A 79 -35.74 10.21 15.35
C GLN A 79 -34.35 10.63 15.87
N ALA A 80 -33.29 9.90 15.51
CA ALA A 80 -31.93 10.14 15.95
C ALA A 80 -31.09 10.81 14.84
N ASP A 81 -31.38 12.07 14.54
CA ASP A 81 -30.89 12.74 13.31
C ASP A 81 -29.36 12.96 13.26
N GLN A 82 -28.67 12.91 14.40
CA GLN A 82 -27.19 12.97 14.46
C GLN A 82 -26.54 11.60 14.65
N HIS A 83 -27.33 10.53 14.69
CA HIS A 83 -26.83 9.18 14.86
C HIS A 83 -26.26 8.65 13.55
N TRP A 84 -25.11 7.97 13.64
CA TRP A 84 -24.33 7.49 12.49
C TRP A 84 -25.15 6.68 11.47
N ILE A 85 -26.14 5.89 11.94
CA ILE A 85 -27.05 5.11 11.08
C ILE A 85 -27.82 6.02 10.11
N ASN A 86 -28.38 7.13 10.61
CA ASN A 86 -29.11 8.08 9.77
C ASN A 86 -28.16 8.91 8.92
N LEU A 87 -27.02 9.34 9.48
CA LEU A 87 -26.00 10.07 8.72
C LEU A 87 -25.54 9.28 7.49
N ALA A 88 -25.34 7.96 7.63
CA ALA A 88 -24.98 7.06 6.53
C ALA A 88 -26.12 6.92 5.51
N SER A 89 -27.36 6.85 5.97
CA SER A 89 -28.51 6.46 5.14
C SER A 89 -29.30 7.64 4.56
N ARG A 90 -29.08 8.87 5.02
CA ARG A 90 -29.80 10.08 4.55
C ARG A 90 -28.96 11.04 3.71
N HIS A 91 -27.73 10.66 3.34
CA HIS A 91 -26.82 11.56 2.62
C HIS A 91 -27.37 12.06 1.26
N HIS A 92 -28.28 11.33 0.59
CA HIS A 92 -28.96 11.80 -0.64
C HIS A 92 -30.16 12.75 -0.41
N VAL A 93 -30.66 12.84 0.83
CA VAL A 93 -31.80 13.69 1.25
C VAL A 93 -31.42 14.57 2.45
N ALA A 94 -30.14 14.95 2.50
CA ALA A 94 -29.50 15.59 3.65
C ALA A 94 -30.20 16.89 4.08
N SER A 95 -30.58 16.93 5.35
CA SER A 95 -31.34 18.04 5.94
C SER A 95 -30.58 18.69 7.10
N THR A 96 -29.92 17.90 7.94
CA THR A 96 -29.13 18.38 9.08
C THR A 96 -27.70 18.76 8.67
N PRO A 97 -26.98 19.55 9.48
CA PRO A 97 -25.60 19.90 9.16
C PRO A 97 -24.70 18.67 8.96
N PHE A 98 -24.76 17.66 9.84
CA PHE A 98 -23.91 16.47 9.69
C PHE A 98 -24.32 15.61 8.48
N GLU A 99 -25.61 15.49 8.15
CA GLU A 99 -26.03 14.82 6.91
C GLU A 99 -25.45 15.55 5.68
N LYS A 100 -25.45 16.89 5.68
CA LYS A 100 -24.88 17.70 4.60
C LYS A 100 -23.36 17.61 4.54
N LEU A 101 -22.69 17.42 5.68
CA LEU A 101 -21.26 17.17 5.73
C LEU A 101 -20.90 15.84 5.04
N ILE A 102 -21.66 14.77 5.31
CA ILE A 102 -21.50 13.48 4.62
C ILE A 102 -21.77 13.63 3.13
N SER A 103 -22.87 14.30 2.77
CA SER A 103 -23.23 14.57 1.36
C SER A 103 -22.14 15.34 0.62
N ALA A 104 -21.56 16.38 1.23
CA ALA A 104 -20.47 17.16 0.64
C ALA A 104 -19.21 16.29 0.45
N SER A 105 -18.92 15.43 1.42
CA SER A 105 -17.76 14.53 1.38
C SER A 105 -17.88 13.47 0.28
N ASP A 106 -19.06 12.87 0.10
CA ASP A 106 -19.33 11.92 -1.00
C ASP A 106 -19.21 12.61 -2.37
N HIS A 107 -19.73 13.84 -2.48
CA HIS A 107 -19.59 14.64 -3.70
C HIS A 107 -18.11 14.94 -4.01
N PHE A 108 -17.31 15.36 -3.02
CA PHE A 108 -15.87 15.57 -3.24
C PHE A 108 -15.13 14.29 -3.62
N ALA A 109 -15.49 13.14 -3.04
CA ALA A 109 -14.85 11.85 -3.35
C ALA A 109 -15.17 11.30 -4.76
N SER A 110 -16.12 11.90 -5.48
CA SER A 110 -16.66 11.36 -6.74
C SER A 110 -16.83 12.38 -7.87
N ALA A 111 -16.54 13.65 -7.64
CA ALA A 111 -16.81 14.74 -8.58
C ALA A 111 -16.00 14.67 -9.88
N GLU A 112 -14.89 13.93 -9.89
CA GLU A 112 -14.01 13.77 -11.05
C GLU A 112 -14.44 12.66 -12.02
N ARG A 113 -15.58 11.99 -11.80
CA ARG A 113 -16.03 10.85 -12.62
C ARG A 113 -16.54 11.31 -14.00
N GLU A 114 -16.40 10.42 -14.98
CA GLU A 114 -16.86 10.65 -16.35
C GLU A 114 -18.30 10.16 -16.50
N ASP A 115 -19.22 11.07 -16.83
CA ASP A 115 -20.60 10.68 -17.13
C ASP A 115 -20.66 9.80 -18.38
N GLY A 116 -21.55 8.81 -18.37
CA GLY A 116 -21.85 7.97 -19.54
C GLY A 116 -23.06 8.51 -20.30
N ASN A 117 -23.08 8.34 -21.62
CA ASN A 117 -24.19 8.75 -22.49
C ASN A 117 -25.06 7.56 -22.93
N TYR A 118 -25.14 6.53 -22.09
CA TYR A 118 -25.86 5.28 -22.37
C TYR A 118 -26.83 4.95 -21.24
N TYR A 119 -27.87 4.17 -21.55
CA TYR A 119 -28.81 3.65 -20.55
C TYR A 119 -29.01 2.16 -20.74
N GLU A 120 -28.63 1.38 -19.73
CA GLU A 120 -28.87 -0.06 -19.70
C GLU A 120 -29.68 -0.46 -18.45
N ARG A 121 -30.72 -1.28 -18.67
CA ARG A 121 -31.55 -1.76 -17.56
C ARG A 121 -30.74 -2.68 -16.66
N ARG A 122 -30.79 -2.44 -15.33
CA ARG A 122 -30.04 -3.20 -14.32
C ARG A 122 -28.51 -3.20 -14.55
N ILE A 123 -27.98 -2.15 -15.17
CA ILE A 123 -26.54 -1.91 -15.32
C ILE A 123 -25.71 -2.16 -14.04
N HIS A 124 -26.23 -1.79 -12.86
CA HIS A 124 -25.58 -2.03 -11.57
C HIS A 124 -25.28 -3.52 -11.28
N GLN A 125 -26.01 -4.44 -11.91
CA GLN A 125 -25.81 -5.89 -11.86
C GLN A 125 -25.08 -6.44 -13.08
N LYS A 126 -24.58 -5.61 -14.00
CA LYS A 126 -23.88 -6.05 -15.23
C LYS A 126 -22.45 -5.50 -15.34
N THR A 127 -22.12 -4.46 -14.57
CA THR A 127 -20.81 -3.79 -14.63
C THR A 127 -19.77 -4.50 -13.76
N TYR A 128 -18.64 -4.87 -14.37
CA TYR A 128 -17.40 -5.22 -13.67
C TYR A 128 -16.52 -3.97 -13.44
N LEU A 129 -15.63 -4.05 -12.46
CA LEU A 129 -14.65 -3.00 -12.20
C LEU A 129 -13.56 -2.98 -13.30
N GLU A 130 -13.21 -1.80 -13.79
CA GLU A 130 -12.10 -1.58 -14.70
C GLU A 130 -10.78 -1.47 -13.93
N PRO A 131 -9.70 -2.12 -14.37
CA PRO A 131 -8.40 -1.99 -13.73
C PRO A 131 -7.82 -0.58 -13.98
N ILE A 132 -7.56 0.17 -12.91
CA ILE A 132 -6.93 1.49 -13.03
C ILE A 132 -5.56 1.42 -13.72
N LEU A 133 -4.83 0.30 -13.56
CA LEU A 133 -3.54 0.05 -14.23
C LEU A 133 -3.65 0.02 -15.76
N GLU A 134 -4.79 -0.31 -16.37
CA GLU A 134 -4.96 -0.24 -17.83
C GLU A 134 -5.20 1.20 -18.30
N ARG A 135 -5.86 2.01 -17.46
CA ARG A 135 -6.24 3.38 -17.78
C ARG A 135 -5.07 4.36 -17.71
N VAL A 136 -4.24 4.21 -16.68
CA VAL A 136 -3.16 5.17 -16.37
C VAL A 136 -2.11 5.17 -17.48
N ASN A 137 -1.78 6.33 -18.04
CA ASN A 137 -0.83 6.41 -19.16
C ASN A 137 -0.03 7.73 -19.19
N LEU A 138 1.23 7.68 -19.62
CA LEU A 138 2.11 8.86 -19.72
C LEU A 138 2.09 9.54 -21.10
N ASP A 139 1.97 8.77 -22.18
CA ASP A 139 2.26 9.23 -23.55
C ASP A 139 1.03 9.28 -24.44
N LYS A 140 0.05 8.38 -24.24
CA LYS A 140 -1.19 8.30 -25.01
C LYS A 140 -2.38 8.31 -24.07
N THR A 141 -3.41 9.09 -24.35
CA THR A 141 -4.65 8.96 -23.60
C THR A 141 -5.31 7.63 -23.96
N THR A 142 -5.40 6.71 -23.00
CA THR A 142 -6.19 5.50 -23.15
C THR A 142 -7.66 5.90 -23.25
N THR A 143 -8.22 5.85 -24.45
CA THR A 143 -9.63 6.16 -24.70
C THR A 143 -10.54 4.98 -24.42
N ARG A 144 -9.99 3.76 -24.38
CA ARG A 144 -10.73 2.51 -24.30
C ARG A 144 -9.97 1.45 -23.53
N THR A 145 -10.68 0.72 -22.68
CA THR A 145 -10.19 -0.39 -21.86
C THR A 145 -10.84 -1.69 -22.30
N TYR A 146 -10.09 -2.78 -22.21
CA TYR A 146 -10.53 -4.12 -22.62
C TYR A 146 -10.33 -5.16 -21.52
N HIS A 147 -9.88 -4.77 -20.32
CA HIS A 147 -9.74 -5.68 -19.21
C HIS A 147 -10.76 -5.38 -18.11
N ARG A 148 -11.18 -6.40 -17.38
CA ARG A 148 -12.08 -6.29 -16.23
C ARG A 148 -11.55 -7.11 -15.07
N LEU A 149 -11.68 -6.55 -13.87
CA LEU A 149 -11.35 -7.29 -12.65
C LEU A 149 -12.52 -8.23 -12.32
N PRO A 150 -12.24 -9.52 -12.07
CA PRO A 150 -13.28 -10.47 -11.74
C PRO A 150 -13.93 -10.11 -10.40
N LEU A 151 -15.21 -10.43 -10.22
CA LEU A 151 -15.94 -10.14 -8.99
C LEU A 151 -15.78 -11.30 -7.99
N ASN A 152 -14.73 -11.27 -7.17
CA ASN A 152 -14.43 -12.31 -6.20
C ASN A 152 -14.05 -11.74 -4.82
N GLU A 153 -14.03 -12.62 -3.82
CA GLU A 153 -13.30 -12.35 -2.58
C GLU A 153 -11.80 -12.24 -2.89
N LEU A 154 -11.13 -11.22 -2.36
CA LEU A 154 -9.70 -11.01 -2.61
C LEU A 154 -8.88 -12.22 -2.14
N SER A 155 -8.15 -12.83 -3.08
CA SER A 155 -7.12 -13.84 -2.83
C SER A 155 -5.78 -13.37 -3.45
N LEU A 156 -4.70 -14.14 -3.27
CA LEU A 156 -3.45 -13.91 -4.03
C LEU A 156 -3.37 -14.83 -5.26
N ASP A 157 -4.48 -15.42 -5.70
CA ASP A 157 -4.49 -16.31 -6.87
C ASP A 157 -4.53 -15.49 -8.15
N LYS A 158 -3.81 -15.95 -9.19
CA LYS A 158 -3.70 -15.25 -10.47
C LYS A 158 -5.08 -14.94 -11.05
N ASP A 159 -5.98 -15.93 -11.05
CA ASP A 159 -7.35 -15.81 -11.56
C ASP A 159 -8.24 -14.79 -10.85
N VAL A 160 -7.83 -14.31 -9.67
CA VAL A 160 -8.55 -13.34 -8.86
C VAL A 160 -7.96 -11.94 -9.01
N ILE A 161 -6.64 -11.78 -8.91
CA ILE A 161 -6.03 -10.44 -8.87
C ILE A 161 -5.64 -9.90 -10.25
N TYR A 162 -5.52 -10.76 -11.27
CA TYR A 162 -5.17 -10.32 -12.61
C TYR A 162 -6.41 -9.81 -13.35
N PRO A 163 -6.31 -8.68 -14.06
CA PRO A 163 -7.35 -8.25 -14.98
C PRO A 163 -7.54 -9.27 -16.11
N LYS A 164 -8.79 -9.59 -16.44
CA LYS A 164 -9.13 -10.50 -17.55
C LYS A 164 -9.52 -9.71 -18.77
N HIS A 165 -8.97 -10.06 -19.94
CA HIS A 165 -9.39 -9.45 -21.18
C HIS A 165 -10.87 -9.81 -21.45
N VAL A 166 -11.66 -8.91 -22.01
CA VAL A 166 -13.08 -9.12 -22.34
C VAL A 166 -13.32 -10.29 -23.30
N ASN A 167 -12.28 -10.72 -24.03
CA ASN A 167 -12.34 -11.89 -24.91
C ASN A 167 -12.27 -13.21 -24.13
N ASP A 168 -11.68 -13.17 -22.92
CA ASP A 168 -11.60 -14.30 -21.99
C ASP A 168 -12.82 -14.35 -21.06
N LEU A 169 -13.71 -13.36 -21.17
CA LEU A 169 -14.99 -13.26 -20.46
C LEU A 169 -16.12 -13.36 -21.49
N PRO A 170 -16.50 -14.56 -21.93
CA PRO A 170 -17.44 -14.74 -23.03
C PRO A 170 -18.80 -14.10 -22.74
N GLU A 171 -19.18 -13.89 -21.48
CA GLU A 171 -20.40 -13.20 -21.08
C GLU A 171 -20.39 -11.69 -21.36
N MET A 172 -19.24 -11.07 -21.66
CA MET A 172 -19.14 -9.63 -21.90
C MET A 172 -19.63 -9.25 -23.29
N GLU A 173 -20.37 -8.15 -23.38
CA GLU A 173 -20.77 -7.51 -24.62
C GLU A 173 -20.45 -6.02 -24.58
N GLU A 174 -20.16 -5.46 -25.75
CA GLU A 174 -19.98 -4.02 -25.92
C GLU A 174 -21.34 -3.37 -26.15
N VAL A 175 -21.65 -2.35 -25.35
CA VAL A 175 -22.90 -1.59 -25.44
C VAL A 175 -22.61 -0.19 -25.94
N GLU A 176 -23.31 0.20 -27.01
CA GLU A 176 -23.25 1.52 -27.66
C GLU A 176 -21.83 1.99 -28.07
N ASN A 177 -20.90 1.05 -28.25
CA ASN A 177 -19.47 1.32 -28.45
C ASN A 177 -18.81 2.17 -27.33
N GLU A 178 -19.44 2.24 -26.15
CA GLU A 178 -18.94 3.03 -25.02
C GLU A 178 -18.37 2.15 -23.92
N VAL A 179 -19.07 1.08 -23.53
CA VAL A 179 -18.74 0.30 -22.33
C VAL A 179 -18.89 -1.20 -22.56
N TRP A 180 -18.14 -1.98 -21.77
CA TRP A 180 -18.29 -3.43 -21.70
C TRP A 180 -19.14 -3.82 -20.49
N LEU A 181 -20.24 -4.53 -20.74
CA LEU A 181 -21.17 -5.03 -19.71
C LEU A 181 -21.34 -6.54 -19.83
N SER A 182 -21.65 -7.21 -18.72
CA SER A 182 -22.07 -8.61 -18.77
C SER A 182 -23.48 -8.73 -19.37
N ARG A 183 -23.65 -9.69 -20.28
CA ARG A 183 -24.96 -10.07 -20.83
C ARG A 183 -25.89 -10.56 -19.74
N GLU A 184 -25.33 -11.29 -18.78
CA GLU A 184 -26.05 -11.88 -17.65
C GLU A 184 -25.95 -11.02 -16.39
N SER A 185 -26.85 -11.25 -15.45
CA SER A 185 -26.82 -10.56 -14.17
C SER A 185 -25.77 -11.16 -13.24
N LEU A 186 -24.87 -10.32 -12.73
CA LEU A 186 -23.90 -10.62 -11.69
C LEU A 186 -24.52 -10.75 -10.29
N ARG A 187 -25.86 -10.73 -10.16
CA ARG A 187 -26.56 -10.79 -8.87
C ARG A 187 -26.09 -11.95 -7.99
N LEU A 188 -25.95 -13.15 -8.56
CA LEU A 188 -25.53 -14.33 -7.79
C LEU A 188 -24.09 -14.22 -7.28
N HIS A 189 -23.19 -13.60 -8.05
CA HIS A 189 -21.82 -13.32 -7.61
C HIS A 189 -21.81 -12.32 -6.46
N TYR A 190 -22.61 -11.25 -6.55
CA TYR A 190 -22.81 -10.30 -5.45
C TYR A 190 -23.41 -10.96 -4.21
N GLU A 191 -24.38 -11.85 -4.38
CA GLU A 191 -25.02 -12.60 -3.29
C GLU A 191 -24.02 -13.51 -2.56
N GLN A 192 -23.19 -14.26 -3.29
CA GLN A 192 -22.12 -15.08 -2.71
C GLN A 192 -21.13 -14.23 -1.91
N LEU A 193 -20.68 -13.12 -2.50
CA LEU A 193 -19.74 -12.19 -1.88
C LEU A 193 -20.32 -11.55 -0.61
N CYS A 194 -21.56 -11.06 -0.66
CA CYS A 194 -22.24 -10.45 0.47
C CYS A 194 -22.53 -11.47 1.59
N ASN A 195 -22.91 -12.71 1.25
CA ASN A 195 -23.09 -13.77 2.24
C ASN A 195 -21.78 -14.12 2.96
N ALA A 196 -20.67 -14.24 2.22
CA ALA A 196 -19.35 -14.49 2.81
C ALA A 196 -18.90 -13.33 3.72
N MET A 197 -19.12 -12.09 3.28
CA MET A 197 -18.86 -10.89 4.06
C MET A 197 -19.68 -10.87 5.36
N MET A 198 -21.00 -11.11 5.29
CA MET A 198 -21.87 -11.17 6.47
C MET A 198 -21.51 -12.32 7.41
N GLY A 199 -21.08 -13.47 6.86
CA GLY A 199 -20.53 -14.58 7.64
C GLY A 199 -19.29 -14.18 8.43
N THR A 200 -18.39 -13.42 7.83
CA THR A 200 -17.18 -12.89 8.48
C THR A 200 -17.53 -11.80 9.52
N ILE A 201 -18.50 -10.92 9.23
CA ILE A 201 -19.00 -9.92 10.19
C ILE A 201 -19.51 -10.58 11.46
N LYS A 202 -20.18 -11.73 11.37
CA LYS A 202 -20.63 -12.50 12.55
C LYS A 202 -19.46 -12.95 13.43
N GLN A 203 -18.28 -13.20 12.86
CA GLN A 203 -17.06 -13.60 13.57
C GLN A 203 -16.31 -12.42 14.21
N LEU A 204 -16.64 -11.17 13.85
CA LEU A 204 -16.00 -10.01 14.47
C LEU A 204 -16.13 -10.06 16.01
N PRO A 205 -15.09 -9.63 16.75
CA PRO A 205 -15.09 -9.63 18.22
C PRO A 205 -16.30 -8.92 18.82
N SER A 206 -16.87 -9.48 19.88
CA SER A 206 -17.94 -8.86 20.69
C SER A 206 -17.44 -7.81 21.69
N ILE A 207 -16.12 -7.79 21.96
CA ILE A 207 -15.52 -7.00 23.07
C ILE A 207 -15.42 -5.49 22.81
N LEU A 208 -15.82 -5.01 21.64
CA LEU A 208 -16.11 -3.58 21.49
C LEU A 208 -17.29 -3.13 22.39
N GLY A 209 -18.01 -4.04 23.05
CA GLY A 209 -19.21 -3.81 23.84
C GLY A 209 -19.12 -2.95 25.12
N VAL A 210 -17.94 -2.44 25.52
CA VAL A 210 -17.84 -1.50 26.66
C VAL A 210 -17.62 -0.07 26.13
N ARG A 211 -18.36 0.92 26.66
CA ARG A 211 -18.20 2.36 26.34
C ARG A 211 -16.84 2.89 26.81
N GLU A 212 -15.76 2.43 26.21
CA GLU A 212 -14.39 2.90 26.46
C GLU A 212 -13.87 3.69 25.26
N SER A 213 -12.91 4.58 25.52
CA SER A 213 -12.22 5.36 24.49
C SER A 213 -11.52 4.41 23.51
N GLY A 214 -11.71 4.62 22.20
CA GLY A 214 -11.02 3.87 21.14
C GLY A 214 -11.85 2.76 20.45
N ALA A 215 -13.00 2.35 21.01
CA ALA A 215 -13.81 1.26 20.46
C ALA A 215 -14.27 1.50 18.99
N VAL A 216 -14.70 2.73 18.66
CA VAL A 216 -15.10 3.08 17.29
C VAL A 216 -13.91 3.02 16.33
N GLY A 217 -12.73 3.46 16.77
CA GLY A 217 -11.50 3.39 15.98
C GLY A 217 -11.11 1.95 15.65
N GLY A 218 -11.16 1.05 16.63
CA GLY A 218 -10.92 -0.38 16.41
C GLY A 218 -11.96 -1.04 15.49
N LEU A 219 -13.24 -0.65 15.61
CA LEU A 219 -14.27 -1.09 14.67
C LEU A 219 -13.96 -0.64 13.25
N ILE A 220 -13.59 0.63 13.06
CA ILE A 220 -13.23 1.17 11.74
C ILE A 220 -12.04 0.40 11.16
N ALA A 221 -11.01 0.11 11.95
CA ALA A 221 -9.87 -0.70 11.50
C ALA A 221 -10.29 -2.11 11.02
N ASN A 222 -11.16 -2.78 11.79
CA ASN A 222 -11.71 -4.08 11.40
C ASN A 222 -12.55 -4.00 10.12
N LEU A 223 -13.40 -2.97 10.00
CA LEU A 223 -14.23 -2.75 8.82
C LEU A 223 -13.40 -2.43 7.58
N LEU A 224 -12.31 -1.67 7.71
CA LEU A 224 -11.38 -1.42 6.60
C LEU A 224 -10.77 -2.72 6.09
N SER A 225 -10.23 -3.55 6.98
CA SER A 225 -9.64 -4.85 6.62
C SER A 225 -10.68 -5.78 5.96
N LEU A 226 -11.91 -5.80 6.51
CA LEU A 226 -13.00 -6.59 5.98
C LEU A 226 -13.45 -6.09 4.59
N PHE A 227 -13.61 -4.78 4.41
CA PHE A 227 -14.01 -4.21 3.13
C PHE A 227 -12.90 -4.27 2.08
N GLU A 228 -11.63 -4.23 2.45
CA GLU A 228 -10.54 -4.48 1.51
C GLU A 228 -10.61 -5.91 0.96
N ARG A 229 -10.96 -6.89 1.80
CA ARG A 229 -11.10 -8.29 1.36
C ARG A 229 -12.30 -8.51 0.44
N PHE A 230 -13.44 -7.87 0.68
CA PHE A 230 -14.69 -8.18 -0.03
C PHE A 230 -15.15 -7.14 -1.05
N LEU A 231 -14.76 -5.86 -0.94
CA LEU A 231 -15.35 -4.78 -1.72
C LEU A 231 -14.37 -4.10 -2.68
N VAL A 232 -13.13 -4.58 -2.75
CA VAL A 232 -12.06 -4.01 -3.58
C VAL A 232 -12.23 -4.24 -5.08
N GLN A 233 -12.99 -5.28 -5.46
CA GLN A 233 -13.34 -5.59 -6.86
C GLN A 233 -14.77 -5.14 -7.21
N VAL A 234 -15.49 -4.52 -6.28
CA VAL A 234 -16.84 -4.01 -6.48
C VAL A 234 -16.76 -2.58 -7.03
N PRO A 235 -17.36 -2.25 -8.18
CA PRO A 235 -17.36 -0.87 -8.68
C PRO A 235 -18.18 0.06 -7.79
N SER A 236 -17.62 1.21 -7.42
CA SER A 236 -18.30 2.23 -6.60
C SER A 236 -19.49 2.89 -7.32
N ALA A 237 -19.39 3.05 -8.65
CA ALA A 237 -20.44 3.56 -9.52
C ALA A 237 -20.45 2.77 -10.83
N THR A 238 -21.65 2.53 -11.36
CA THR A 238 -21.89 1.68 -12.54
C THR A 238 -22.49 2.43 -13.71
N ASN A 239 -23.08 3.61 -13.48
CA ASN A 239 -23.72 4.44 -14.50
C ASN A 239 -22.77 5.56 -14.93
N ILE A 240 -21.52 5.20 -15.14
CA ILE A 240 -20.45 6.10 -15.57
C ILE A 240 -19.73 5.44 -16.73
N LYS A 241 -18.97 6.23 -17.50
CA LYS A 241 -18.24 5.69 -18.64
C LYS A 241 -17.16 4.69 -18.22
N HIS A 242 -16.42 5.01 -17.17
CA HIS A 242 -15.33 4.17 -16.67
C HIS A 242 -15.51 3.88 -15.18
N SER A 243 -15.86 2.63 -14.87
CA SER A 243 -16.01 2.16 -13.49
C SER A 243 -14.66 1.70 -12.93
N ASP A 244 -13.76 2.62 -12.64
CA ASP A 244 -12.36 2.34 -12.28
C ASP A 244 -12.01 2.55 -10.79
N ILE A 245 -12.99 2.97 -9.98
CA ILE A 245 -12.83 3.17 -8.54
C ILE A 245 -13.61 2.09 -7.78
N SER A 246 -12.92 1.35 -6.92
CA SER A 246 -13.54 0.34 -6.07
C SER A 246 -14.47 0.96 -5.02
N LEU A 247 -15.47 0.21 -4.58
CA LEU A 247 -16.39 0.61 -3.53
C LEU A 247 -15.64 0.81 -2.20
N PHE A 248 -14.66 -0.06 -1.90
CA PHE A 248 -13.78 0.10 -0.74
C PHE A 248 -13.01 1.43 -0.77
N ASP A 249 -12.35 1.73 -1.89
CA ASP A 249 -11.55 2.95 -2.05
C ASP A 249 -12.44 4.20 -1.98
N HIS A 250 -13.61 4.20 -2.60
CA HIS A 250 -14.58 5.30 -2.49
C HIS A 250 -14.98 5.57 -1.03
N MET A 251 -15.45 4.53 -0.33
CA MET A 251 -15.94 4.66 1.04
C MET A 251 -14.88 5.15 2.02
N ARG A 252 -13.65 4.62 1.95
CA ARG A 252 -12.56 5.05 2.87
C ARG A 252 -12.11 6.49 2.61
N ILE A 253 -12.08 6.91 1.34
CA ILE A 253 -11.69 8.28 0.98
C ILE A 253 -12.78 9.28 1.37
N THR A 254 -14.06 8.93 1.19
CA THR A 254 -15.18 9.75 1.68
C THR A 254 -15.08 9.95 3.20
N ALA A 255 -14.71 8.91 3.96
CA ALA A 255 -14.47 9.02 5.40
C ALA A 255 -13.28 9.92 5.77
N ALA A 256 -12.17 9.83 5.04
CA ALA A 256 -11.01 10.71 5.24
C ALA A 256 -11.34 12.18 4.96
N ILE A 257 -12.09 12.46 3.89
CA ILE A 257 -12.55 13.81 3.53
C ILE A 257 -13.50 14.34 4.62
N ALA A 258 -14.46 13.53 5.06
CA ALA A 258 -15.43 13.89 6.08
C ALA A 258 -14.76 14.21 7.43
N GLU A 259 -13.74 13.44 7.83
CA GLU A 259 -12.96 13.71 9.03
C GLU A 259 -12.28 15.09 8.97
N GLY A 260 -11.54 15.36 7.88
CA GLY A 260 -10.85 16.64 7.73
C GLY A 260 -11.82 17.82 7.64
N LEU A 261 -12.97 17.63 6.98
CA LEU A 261 -14.03 18.62 6.86
C LEU A 261 -14.62 18.96 8.23
N TYR A 262 -14.98 17.93 9.01
CA TYR A 262 -15.49 18.11 10.37
C TYR A 262 -14.49 18.89 11.24
N ARG A 263 -13.22 18.46 11.27
CA ARG A 263 -12.20 19.11 12.12
C ARG A 263 -11.93 20.55 11.73
N HIS A 264 -11.94 20.86 10.44
CA HIS A 264 -11.81 22.23 9.96
C HIS A 264 -12.96 23.12 10.48
N HIS A 265 -14.20 22.67 10.31
CA HIS A 265 -15.38 23.43 10.71
C HIS A 265 -15.58 23.47 12.24
N GLU A 266 -15.17 22.43 12.96
CA GLU A 266 -15.13 22.42 14.42
C GLU A 266 -14.15 23.48 14.95
N ALA A 267 -12.93 23.50 14.42
CA ALA A 267 -11.90 24.48 14.82
C ALA A 267 -12.29 25.93 14.49
N LYS A 268 -13.14 26.14 13.47
CA LYS A 268 -13.66 27.47 13.08
C LYS A 268 -14.99 27.83 13.75
N GLY A 269 -15.63 26.90 14.46
CA GLY A 269 -16.96 27.10 15.05
C GLY A 269 -18.06 27.28 14.01
N THR A 270 -17.99 26.58 12.87
CA THR A 270 -18.94 26.71 11.74
C THR A 270 -19.62 25.40 11.33
N LEU A 271 -19.67 24.40 12.23
CA LEU A 271 -20.37 23.12 12.01
C LEU A 271 -21.90 23.28 11.81
N ASP A 272 -22.48 24.41 12.18
CA ASP A 272 -23.89 24.75 12.00
C ASP A 272 -24.18 25.46 10.65
N ARG A 273 -23.14 25.72 9.84
CA ARG A 273 -23.22 26.48 8.58
C ARG A 273 -22.95 25.58 7.36
N PRO A 274 -23.89 24.71 6.97
CA PRO A 274 -23.63 23.71 5.94
C PRO A 274 -23.31 24.27 4.55
N THR A 275 -23.70 25.52 4.27
CA THR A 275 -23.33 26.21 3.01
C THR A 275 -21.82 26.40 2.88
N GLN A 276 -21.06 26.42 3.98
CA GLN A 276 -19.60 26.55 3.95
C GLN A 276 -18.90 25.22 3.67
N PHE A 277 -19.57 24.08 3.82
CA PHE A 277 -18.99 22.76 3.59
C PHE A 277 -18.66 22.56 2.11
N GLU A 278 -19.55 23.03 1.23
CA GLU A 278 -19.42 22.92 -0.22
C GLU A 278 -18.55 24.01 -0.85
N ASP A 279 -18.04 24.96 -0.06
CA ASP A 279 -17.11 25.98 -0.56
C ASP A 279 -15.86 25.28 -1.12
N LYS A 280 -15.63 25.45 -2.41
CA LYS A 280 -14.56 24.73 -3.13
C LYS A 280 -13.24 25.49 -3.15
N GLU A 281 -13.22 26.78 -2.81
CA GLU A 281 -12.03 27.63 -2.88
C GLU A 281 -11.23 27.58 -1.58
N VAL A 282 -11.92 27.49 -0.43
CA VAL A 282 -11.26 27.49 0.88
C VAL A 282 -10.43 26.22 1.07
N THR A 283 -9.16 26.39 1.43
CA THR A 283 -8.30 25.29 1.90
C THR A 283 -8.85 24.76 3.22
N LYS A 284 -9.31 23.50 3.21
CA LYS A 284 -9.81 22.83 4.42
C LYS A 284 -8.94 21.65 4.83
N TRP A 285 -8.18 21.09 3.90
CA TRP A 285 -7.33 19.93 4.13
C TRP A 285 -5.88 20.21 3.77
N ARG A 286 -5.01 19.30 4.21
CA ARG A 286 -3.61 19.24 3.88
C ARG A 286 -3.25 17.82 3.50
N LEU A 287 -2.63 17.67 2.32
CA LEU A 287 -2.02 16.42 1.92
C LEU A 287 -0.58 16.40 2.47
N VAL A 288 -0.31 15.43 3.33
CA VAL A 288 0.98 15.28 4.01
C VAL A 288 1.69 14.07 3.41
N CYS A 289 2.92 14.27 2.95
CA CYS A 289 3.81 13.22 2.47
C CYS A 289 4.94 13.02 3.47
N GLY A 290 5.02 11.85 4.12
CA GLY A 290 6.15 11.47 4.97
C GLY A 290 7.02 10.42 4.32
N ASP A 291 8.34 10.58 4.38
CA ASP A 291 9.28 9.68 3.73
C ASP A 291 10.66 9.68 4.44
N PHE A 292 11.19 8.50 4.72
CA PHE A 292 12.47 8.36 5.41
C PHE A 292 13.65 8.52 4.44
N SER A 293 14.56 9.40 4.77
CA SER A 293 15.83 9.58 4.04
C SER A 293 16.89 8.66 4.62
N GLY A 294 17.81 8.19 3.76
CA GLY A 294 18.96 7.37 4.17
C GLY A 294 18.70 5.88 4.27
N ILE A 295 17.52 5.40 3.85
CA ILE A 295 17.10 3.99 3.89
C ILE A 295 18.14 3.06 3.25
N GLN A 296 18.60 3.36 2.03
CA GLN A 296 19.54 2.50 1.32
C GLN A 296 20.88 2.36 2.06
N ALA A 297 21.43 3.48 2.53
CA ALA A 297 22.67 3.47 3.30
C ALA A 297 22.49 2.69 4.61
N PHE A 298 21.37 2.87 5.29
CA PHE A 298 21.04 2.12 6.50
C PHE A 298 20.90 0.62 6.24
N ILE A 299 20.17 0.19 5.21
CA ILE A 299 19.92 -1.23 4.91
C ILE A 299 21.22 -1.94 4.53
N TYR A 300 22.01 -1.36 3.63
CA TYR A 300 23.14 -2.05 3.01
C TYR A 300 24.45 -1.99 3.80
N ARG A 301 24.56 -1.17 4.85
CA ARG A 301 25.77 -1.06 5.69
C ARG A 301 25.97 -2.29 6.60
N LEU A 302 26.46 -3.38 6.03
CA LEU A 302 26.67 -4.68 6.68
C LEU A 302 28.01 -5.34 6.29
N THR A 303 28.59 -6.09 7.23
CA THR A 303 29.74 -6.99 7.01
C THR A 303 29.26 -8.44 6.77
N SER A 304 30.15 -9.33 6.30
CA SER A 304 29.77 -10.58 5.61
C SER A 304 29.11 -11.68 6.45
N LYS A 305 29.41 -11.84 7.73
CA LYS A 305 28.86 -12.95 8.55
C LYS A 305 27.48 -12.60 9.12
N GLY A 306 26.44 -13.41 8.82
CA GLY A 306 25.05 -13.15 9.26
C GLY A 306 24.34 -12.05 8.47
N ALA A 307 24.94 -11.58 7.37
CA ALA A 307 24.48 -10.46 6.58
C ALA A 307 23.06 -10.63 6.04
N ALA A 308 22.65 -11.83 5.60
CA ALA A 308 21.30 -12.08 5.09
C ALA A 308 20.22 -11.84 6.16
N LYS A 309 20.48 -12.21 7.41
CA LYS A 309 19.56 -11.98 8.55
C LYS A 309 19.53 -10.49 8.90
N GLY A 310 20.69 -9.85 8.98
CA GLY A 310 20.79 -8.41 9.21
C GLY A 310 20.09 -7.56 8.15
N LEU A 311 20.22 -7.92 6.87
CA LEU A 311 19.64 -7.21 5.74
C LEU A 311 18.11 -7.30 5.74
N ARG A 312 17.56 -8.50 5.94
CA ARG A 312 16.11 -8.70 6.13
C ARG A 312 15.58 -7.92 7.32
N GLY A 313 16.29 -7.97 8.45
CA GLY A 313 15.90 -7.27 9.66
C GLY A 313 15.87 -5.75 9.49
N ARG A 314 16.89 -5.18 8.83
CA ARG A 314 16.95 -3.73 8.53
C ARG A 314 15.87 -3.29 7.56
N SER A 315 15.63 -4.05 6.49
CA SER A 315 14.58 -3.72 5.53
C SER A 315 13.20 -3.77 6.17
N LEU A 316 12.90 -4.85 6.92
CA LEU A 316 11.67 -4.94 7.68
C LEU A 316 11.55 -3.79 8.69
N TYR A 317 12.63 -3.47 9.41
CA TYR A 317 12.62 -2.40 10.39
C TYR A 317 12.22 -1.05 9.80
N ILE A 318 12.70 -0.68 8.61
CA ILE A 318 12.31 0.58 7.96
C ILE A 318 10.82 0.59 7.61
N GLN A 319 10.27 -0.53 7.13
CA GLN A 319 8.84 -0.65 6.87
C GLN A 319 8.03 -0.49 8.17
N LEU A 320 8.39 -1.24 9.21
CA LEU A 320 7.74 -1.17 10.52
C LEU A 320 7.89 0.20 11.19
N LEU A 321 9.03 0.86 11.01
CA LEU A 321 9.27 2.22 11.49
C LEU A 321 8.34 3.21 10.81
N CYS A 322 8.14 3.07 9.49
CA CYS A 322 7.20 3.86 8.72
C CYS A 322 5.77 3.68 9.23
N ASP A 323 5.37 2.42 9.47
CA ASP A 323 4.05 2.10 10.01
C ASP A 323 3.86 2.70 11.41
N ALA A 324 4.82 2.47 12.31
CA ALA A 324 4.79 2.97 13.68
C ALA A 324 4.75 4.50 13.72
N VAL A 325 5.54 5.19 12.90
CA VAL A 325 5.53 6.66 12.84
C VAL A 325 4.22 7.17 12.25
N SER A 326 3.72 6.56 11.18
CA SER A 326 2.44 6.97 10.58
C SER A 326 1.28 6.80 11.58
N GLU A 327 1.25 5.69 12.31
CA GLU A 327 0.25 5.37 13.32
C GLU A 327 0.39 6.30 14.55
N TYR A 328 1.62 6.61 14.96
CA TYR A 328 1.89 7.63 15.99
C TYR A 328 1.31 8.99 15.58
N LEU A 329 1.55 9.44 14.35
CA LEU A 329 1.01 10.71 13.86
C LEU A 329 -0.52 10.70 13.80
N LEU A 330 -1.14 9.60 13.37
CA LEU A 330 -2.60 9.47 13.42
C LEU A 330 -3.11 9.64 14.86
N ARG A 331 -2.50 8.96 15.83
CA ARG A 331 -2.91 9.01 17.24
C ARG A 331 -2.73 10.39 17.86
N GLU A 332 -1.58 11.03 17.68
CA GLU A 332 -1.32 12.37 18.21
C GLU A 332 -2.23 13.44 17.58
N LEU A 333 -2.63 13.25 16.32
CA LEU A 333 -3.59 14.11 15.64
C LEU A 333 -5.06 13.69 15.88
N GLU A 334 -5.27 12.65 16.70
CA GLU A 334 -6.55 12.00 16.99
C GLU A 334 -7.31 11.51 15.76
N LEU A 335 -6.61 11.21 14.66
CA LEU A 335 -7.17 10.81 13.38
C LEU A 335 -7.60 9.34 13.34
N PHE A 336 -8.60 9.02 12.51
CA PHE A 336 -8.99 7.65 12.24
C PHE A 336 -8.09 7.00 11.17
N PRO A 337 -8.02 5.65 11.09
CA PRO A 337 -7.19 4.96 10.11
C PRO A 337 -7.47 5.33 8.64
N THR A 338 -8.67 5.83 8.34
CA THR A 338 -9.07 6.33 7.01
C THR A 338 -8.26 7.53 6.55
N ALA A 339 -7.71 8.34 7.46
CA ALA A 339 -6.90 9.50 7.11
C ALA A 339 -5.57 9.13 6.44
N ARG A 340 -5.10 7.89 6.60
CA ARG A 340 -3.93 7.35 5.89
C ARG A 340 -4.37 6.86 4.51
N ILE A 341 -4.09 7.68 3.50
CA ILE A 341 -4.45 7.42 2.10
C ILE A 341 -3.69 6.20 1.56
N TYR A 342 -2.40 6.11 1.88
CA TYR A 342 -1.55 4.96 1.55
C TYR A 342 -0.26 4.99 2.38
N SER A 343 0.32 3.82 2.63
CA SER A 343 1.66 3.64 3.19
C SER A 343 2.33 2.40 2.58
N SER A 344 3.48 2.57 1.94
CA SER A 344 4.41 1.48 1.61
C SER A 344 5.75 2.03 1.08
N GLY A 345 6.78 1.19 1.01
CA GLY A 345 8.12 1.56 0.54
C GLY A 345 8.85 2.57 1.45
N GLY A 346 8.47 2.68 2.72
CA GLY A 346 9.02 3.70 3.64
C GLY A 346 8.42 5.11 3.45
N LYS A 347 7.33 5.22 2.68
CA LYS A 347 6.61 6.45 2.40
C LYS A 347 5.15 6.34 2.78
N PHE A 348 4.56 7.42 3.28
CA PHE A 348 3.14 7.47 3.63
C PHE A 348 2.50 8.80 3.24
N TYR A 349 1.20 8.76 2.96
CA TYR A 349 0.38 9.93 2.69
C TYR A 349 -0.80 10.02 3.66
N LEU A 350 -0.93 11.16 4.32
CA LEU A 350 -2.05 11.46 5.21
C LEU A 350 -2.88 12.62 4.65
N LEU A 351 -4.19 12.56 4.82
CA LEU A 351 -5.08 13.70 4.64
C LEU A 351 -5.50 14.21 6.01
N ILE A 352 -5.07 15.42 6.37
CA ILE A 352 -5.37 16.04 7.67
C ILE A 352 -6.16 17.34 7.48
N ALA A 353 -6.80 17.86 8.52
CA ALA A 353 -7.40 19.19 8.46
C ALA A 353 -6.34 20.30 8.47
N ASP A 354 -6.61 21.41 7.79
CA ASP A 354 -5.69 22.56 7.72
C ASP A 354 -5.26 23.09 9.10
N CYS A 355 -6.17 23.06 10.08
CA CYS A 355 -5.91 23.48 11.45
C CYS A 355 -4.89 22.59 12.21
N GLN A 356 -4.56 21.41 11.70
CA GLN A 356 -3.70 20.43 12.38
C GLN A 356 -2.21 20.53 12.01
N VAL A 357 -1.83 21.34 11.01
CA VAL A 357 -0.43 21.42 10.51
C VAL A 357 0.57 21.78 11.61
N GLY A 358 0.21 22.72 12.49
CA GLY A 358 1.08 23.13 13.58
C GLY A 358 1.32 22.00 14.61
N HIS A 359 0.33 21.13 14.84
CA HIS A 359 0.50 19.97 15.71
C HIS A 359 1.35 18.90 15.04
N LEU A 360 1.10 18.60 13.76
CA LEU A 360 1.90 17.69 12.96
C LEU A 360 3.40 18.03 13.03
N GLN A 361 3.76 19.30 12.82
CA GLN A 361 5.16 19.75 12.85
C GLN A 361 5.84 19.50 14.20
N LYS A 362 5.10 19.65 15.32
CA LYS A 362 5.62 19.36 16.66
C LYS A 362 5.89 17.86 16.84
N CYS A 363 4.94 17.01 16.45
CA CYS A 363 5.08 15.56 16.52
C CYS A 363 6.26 15.08 15.67
N VAL A 364 6.40 15.60 14.45
CA VAL A 364 7.52 15.30 13.55
C VAL A 364 8.87 15.73 14.16
N GLY A 365 8.92 16.89 14.82
CA GLY A 365 10.10 17.34 15.56
C GLY A 365 10.51 16.37 16.67
N GLN A 366 9.56 15.81 17.41
CA GLN A 366 9.82 14.79 18.43
C GLN A 366 10.34 13.49 17.82
N VAL A 367 9.72 13.03 16.72
CA VAL A 367 10.18 11.84 15.98
C VAL A 367 11.61 12.04 15.49
N ASN A 368 11.94 13.18 14.87
CA ASN A 368 13.29 13.46 14.40
C ASN A 368 14.30 13.60 15.53
N LYS A 369 13.90 14.13 16.69
CA LYS A 369 14.75 14.15 17.89
C LYS A 369 15.10 12.74 18.37
N TRP A 370 14.12 11.84 18.33
CA TRP A 370 14.33 10.43 18.63
C TRP A 370 15.21 9.74 17.58
N LEU A 371 14.91 9.91 16.29
CA LEU A 371 15.69 9.30 15.20
C LEU A 371 17.15 9.75 15.24
N LEU A 372 17.43 11.02 15.55
CA LEU A 372 18.79 11.54 15.69
C LEU A 372 19.56 10.82 16.81
N ARG A 373 18.92 10.54 17.95
CA ARG A 373 19.55 9.79 19.05
C ARG A 373 19.77 8.32 18.69
N GLU A 374 18.79 7.70 18.04
CA GLU A 374 18.80 6.27 17.75
C GLU A 374 19.67 5.90 16.53
N PHE A 375 19.77 6.78 15.53
CA PHE A 375 20.43 6.51 14.24
C PHE A 375 21.48 7.56 13.84
N GLY A 376 21.75 8.55 14.69
CA GLY A 376 22.57 9.70 14.29
C GLY A 376 21.94 10.41 13.09
N SER A 377 22.79 10.88 12.17
CA SER A 377 22.36 11.53 10.93
C SER A 377 22.07 10.54 9.79
N GLU A 378 21.99 9.23 10.04
CA GLU A 378 21.72 8.25 8.98
C GLU A 378 20.26 8.29 8.54
N VAL A 379 19.33 8.29 9.50
CA VAL A 379 17.88 8.22 9.24
C VAL A 379 17.23 9.54 9.60
N PHE A 380 16.36 10.06 8.72
CA PHE A 380 15.60 11.29 8.96
C PHE A 380 14.20 11.16 8.36
N LEU A 381 13.18 11.53 9.12
CA LEU A 381 11.82 11.65 8.61
C LEU A 381 11.66 13.03 7.96
N GLY A 382 11.57 13.05 6.63
CA GLY A 382 11.17 14.24 5.91
C GLY A 382 9.65 14.32 5.82
N ILE A 383 9.11 15.54 5.87
CA ILE A 383 7.67 15.80 5.68
C ILE A 383 7.49 16.91 4.65
N GLY A 384 6.61 16.67 3.68
CA GLY A 384 6.12 17.68 2.76
C GLY A 384 4.61 17.87 2.89
N VAL A 385 4.14 19.10 2.71
CA VAL A 385 2.72 19.46 2.92
C VAL A 385 2.18 20.29 1.76
N ALA A 386 1.03 19.90 1.21
CA ALA A 386 0.30 20.67 0.21
C ALA A 386 -1.09 21.11 0.72
N PRO A 387 -1.52 22.37 0.49
CA PRO A 387 -2.90 22.81 0.76
C PRO A 387 -3.89 22.10 -0.17
N VAL A 388 -5.06 21.73 0.33
CA VAL A 388 -6.11 21.09 -0.47
C VAL A 388 -7.47 21.77 -0.21
N CYS A 389 -8.17 22.12 -1.29
CA CYS A 389 -9.52 22.69 -1.29
C CYS A 389 -10.51 21.82 -2.08
N GLY A 390 -11.81 22.18 -2.05
CA GLY A 390 -12.84 21.41 -2.76
C GLY A 390 -12.68 21.37 -4.28
N ASN A 391 -12.04 22.39 -4.87
CA ASN A 391 -11.74 22.43 -6.31
C ASN A 391 -10.66 21.42 -6.70
N ASP A 392 -9.78 21.04 -5.78
CA ASP A 392 -8.77 20.03 -6.06
C ASP A 392 -9.41 18.66 -6.28
N PHE A 393 -10.45 18.36 -5.51
CA PHE A 393 -11.27 17.17 -5.68
C PHE A 393 -12.12 17.24 -6.94
N ALA A 394 -12.91 18.32 -7.09
CA ALA A 394 -13.85 18.45 -8.20
C ALA A 394 -13.17 18.58 -9.57
N GLY A 395 -12.00 19.23 -9.63
CA GLY A 395 -11.24 19.42 -10.86
C GLY A 395 -10.26 18.30 -11.18
N GLY A 396 -10.20 17.23 -10.38
CA GLY A 396 -9.24 16.14 -10.60
C GLY A 396 -7.76 16.56 -10.45
N ASN A 397 -7.50 17.59 -9.66
CA ASN A 397 -6.17 18.23 -9.53
C ASN A 397 -5.31 17.60 -8.42
N MET A 398 -5.70 16.46 -7.85
CA MET A 398 -4.94 15.86 -6.75
C MET A 398 -3.52 15.45 -7.17
N GLY A 399 -3.28 15.15 -8.45
CA GLY A 399 -1.91 14.91 -8.95
C GLY A 399 -0.98 16.12 -8.78
N ASN A 400 -1.50 17.34 -8.91
CA ASN A 400 -0.74 18.57 -8.68
C ASN A 400 -0.45 18.78 -7.19
N ARG A 401 -1.43 18.50 -6.33
CA ARG A 401 -1.26 18.53 -4.87
C ARG A 401 -0.25 17.48 -4.39
N TRP A 402 -0.24 16.31 -5.04
CA TRP A 402 0.75 15.26 -4.81
C TRP A 402 2.16 15.73 -5.19
N LYS A 403 2.31 16.33 -6.38
CA LYS A 403 3.57 16.92 -6.83
C LYS A 403 4.07 17.98 -5.84
N GLU A 404 3.20 18.90 -5.43
CA GLU A 404 3.51 19.96 -4.47
C GLU A 404 3.98 19.40 -3.12
N ALA A 405 3.30 18.38 -2.58
CA ALA A 405 3.72 17.72 -1.34
C ALA A 405 5.09 17.03 -1.49
N ASN A 406 5.38 16.43 -2.65
CA ASN A 406 6.70 15.84 -2.93
C ASN A 406 7.80 16.90 -3.08
N GLU A 407 7.52 18.01 -3.75
CA GLU A 407 8.48 19.12 -3.89
C GLU A 407 8.79 19.75 -2.53
N ASP A 408 7.78 19.89 -1.66
CA ASP A 408 7.96 20.39 -0.30
C ASP A 408 8.78 19.42 0.56
N LEU A 409 8.52 18.11 0.45
CA LEU A 409 9.33 17.06 1.08
C LEU A 409 10.81 17.16 0.65
N LEU A 410 11.10 17.40 -0.63
CA LEU A 410 12.48 17.56 -1.11
C LEU A 410 13.15 18.78 -0.48
N LYS A 411 12.43 19.89 -0.29
CA LYS A 411 12.96 21.08 0.40
C LYS A 411 13.29 20.78 1.86
N ASP A 412 12.44 20.03 2.55
CA ASP A 412 12.66 19.60 3.93
C ASP A 412 13.89 18.70 4.06
N ARG A 413 14.05 17.75 3.13
CA ARG A 413 15.22 16.85 3.04
C ARG A 413 16.55 17.58 2.84
N LEU A 414 16.56 18.75 2.20
CA LEU A 414 17.77 19.57 2.05
C LEU A 414 18.17 20.30 3.34
N ARG A 415 17.29 20.33 4.35
CA ARG A 415 17.47 21.07 5.62
C ARG A 415 17.24 20.15 6.83
N ARG A 416 17.83 18.95 6.78
CA ARG A 416 17.65 17.90 7.80
C ARG A 416 17.93 18.44 9.21
N PHE A 417 17.05 18.10 10.14
CA PHE A 417 17.14 18.47 11.56
C PHE A 417 17.18 19.99 11.83
N ARG A 418 16.82 20.85 10.87
CA ARG A 418 16.82 22.31 11.03
C ARG A 418 16.13 22.77 12.31
N SER A 419 14.95 22.24 12.60
CA SER A 419 14.18 22.61 13.80
C SER A 419 14.90 22.27 15.11
N LEU A 420 15.73 21.22 15.12
CA LEU A 420 16.52 20.84 16.29
C LEU A 420 17.77 21.71 16.39
N ILE A 421 18.45 21.96 15.28
CA ILE A 421 19.64 22.83 15.21
C ILE A 421 19.30 24.26 15.67
N GLU A 422 18.14 24.79 15.27
CA GLU A 422 17.69 26.13 15.67
C GLU A 422 17.29 26.20 17.16
N GLN A 423 17.02 25.06 17.82
CA GLN A 423 16.57 24.99 19.21
C GLN A 423 17.66 24.54 20.19
N ASP A 424 18.75 23.97 19.70
CA ASP A 424 19.82 23.37 20.50
C ASP A 424 21.16 24.04 20.15
N ALA A 425 21.63 24.93 21.04
CA ALA A 425 22.88 25.67 20.84
C ALA A 425 24.12 24.76 20.83
N ASP A 426 24.00 23.58 21.47
CA ASP A 426 25.09 22.63 21.66
C ASP A 426 25.00 21.47 20.65
N PHE A 427 24.13 21.59 19.63
CA PHE A 427 23.88 20.54 18.65
C PHE A 427 25.16 20.00 17.98
N PHE A 428 26.15 20.87 17.77
CA PHE A 428 27.42 20.54 17.13
C PHE A 428 28.54 20.17 18.12
N GLU A 429 28.24 20.00 19.41
CA GLU A 429 29.23 19.52 20.37
C GLU A 429 29.64 18.07 20.04
N PRO A 430 30.93 17.71 20.20
CA PRO A 430 31.40 16.35 19.97
C PRO A 430 30.73 15.33 20.90
N LEU A 431 30.29 14.21 20.33
CA LEU A 431 29.77 13.08 21.10
C LEU A 431 30.86 12.42 21.94
N THR A 432 30.45 11.83 23.06
CA THR A 432 31.34 10.99 23.87
C THR A 432 31.52 9.62 23.22
N LEU A 433 32.75 9.34 22.80
CA LEU A 433 33.11 8.08 22.14
C LEU A 433 33.49 6.99 23.14
N ASN A 434 33.42 5.72 22.72
CA ASN A 434 34.03 4.61 23.42
C ASN A 434 35.57 4.65 23.33
N GLU A 435 36.24 3.80 24.10
CA GLU A 435 37.68 3.62 23.99
C GLU A 435 38.08 3.19 22.57
N TRP A 436 39.27 3.61 22.14
CA TRP A 436 39.75 3.39 20.78
C TRP A 436 39.80 1.89 20.45
N GLY A 437 39.14 1.48 19.37
CA GLY A 437 39.00 0.08 18.95
C GLY A 437 37.68 -0.60 19.34
N MET A 438 36.81 0.05 20.12
CA MET A 438 35.50 -0.48 20.52
C MET A 438 34.38 0.06 19.62
N ASN A 439 34.40 -0.30 18.34
CA ASN A 439 33.34 0.03 17.37
C ASN A 439 32.51 -1.20 16.98
N CYS A 440 31.26 -0.97 16.58
CA CYS A 440 30.39 -2.02 16.06
C CYS A 440 30.89 -2.48 14.69
N GLN A 441 31.26 -3.75 14.57
CA GLN A 441 31.74 -4.35 13.31
C GLN A 441 30.65 -4.53 12.25
N VAL A 442 29.39 -4.19 12.56
CA VAL A 442 28.25 -4.26 11.64
C VAL A 442 27.91 -2.88 11.07
N CYS A 443 27.53 -1.93 11.92
CA CYS A 443 27.14 -0.57 11.48
C CYS A 443 28.26 0.48 11.60
N GLY A 444 29.35 0.19 12.31
CA GLY A 444 30.45 1.14 12.50
C GLY A 444 30.26 2.19 13.59
N ARG A 445 29.14 2.20 14.35
CA ARG A 445 28.97 3.09 15.52
C ARG A 445 30.03 2.82 16.59
N ASP A 446 30.52 3.87 17.22
CA ASP A 446 31.56 3.87 18.26
C ASP A 446 31.20 4.77 19.46
N ASP A 447 30.02 5.38 19.47
CA ASP A 447 29.51 6.17 20.59
C ASP A 447 29.07 5.30 21.78
N LYS A 448 29.12 5.86 23.00
CA LYS A 448 28.77 5.12 24.23
C LYS A 448 27.31 4.65 24.27
N ASP A 449 26.41 5.35 23.60
CA ASP A 449 24.97 5.02 23.59
C ASP A 449 24.66 3.75 22.78
N ALA A 450 25.55 3.37 21.85
CA ALA A 450 25.41 2.17 21.04
C ALA A 450 25.44 0.85 21.86
N ASN A 451 25.91 0.88 23.12
CA ASN A 451 25.96 -0.26 24.04
C ASN A 451 26.56 -1.51 23.38
N ILE A 452 27.79 -1.35 22.92
CA ILE A 452 28.55 -2.34 22.15
C ILE A 452 28.97 -3.50 23.05
N ARG A 453 28.76 -4.72 22.58
CA ARG A 453 29.07 -5.95 23.31
C ARG A 453 29.80 -6.94 22.40
N GLU A 454 30.60 -7.81 22.98
CA GLU A 454 31.15 -8.96 22.27
C GLU A 454 30.12 -10.09 22.19
N VAL A 455 29.82 -10.53 20.97
CA VAL A 455 28.92 -11.65 20.65
C VAL A 455 29.56 -12.48 19.54
N ASP A 456 29.75 -13.78 19.78
CA ASP A 456 30.36 -14.72 18.84
C ASP A 456 31.72 -14.24 18.27
N GLY A 457 32.55 -13.61 19.13
CA GLY A 457 33.84 -13.05 18.76
C GLY A 457 33.78 -11.79 17.90
N ARG A 458 32.62 -11.11 17.84
CA ARG A 458 32.41 -9.85 17.13
C ARG A 458 31.91 -8.76 18.09
N SER A 459 32.41 -7.55 17.91
CA SER A 459 31.90 -6.36 18.61
C SER A 459 30.65 -5.85 17.89
N VAL A 460 29.47 -5.92 18.53
CA VAL A 460 28.17 -5.57 17.91
C VAL A 460 27.35 -4.68 18.85
N CYS A 461 26.73 -3.63 18.30
CA CYS A 461 25.84 -2.75 19.06
C CYS A 461 24.47 -3.39 19.32
N LYS A 462 23.78 -2.92 20.37
CA LYS A 462 22.44 -3.40 20.76
C LYS A 462 21.43 -3.41 19.61
N GLN A 463 21.48 -2.37 18.78
CA GLN A 463 20.57 -2.20 17.65
C GLN A 463 20.82 -3.26 16.58
N CYS A 464 22.07 -3.46 16.13
CA CYS A 464 22.40 -4.48 15.14
C CYS A 464 22.02 -5.88 15.61
N MET A 465 22.24 -6.20 16.90
CA MET A 465 21.79 -7.46 17.47
C MET A 465 20.26 -7.62 17.39
N SER A 466 19.51 -6.56 17.69
CA SER A 466 18.04 -6.58 17.64
C SER A 466 17.52 -6.76 16.21
N LEU A 467 18.15 -6.10 15.24
CA LEU A 467 17.78 -6.20 13.82
C LEU A 467 18.14 -7.56 13.22
N GLU A 468 19.33 -8.11 13.50
CA GLU A 468 19.69 -9.48 13.10
C GLU A 468 18.70 -10.50 13.68
N ARG A 469 18.29 -10.31 14.94
CA ARG A 469 17.26 -11.16 15.57
C ARG A 469 15.91 -11.03 14.88
N MET A 470 15.47 -9.81 14.58
CA MET A 470 14.24 -9.52 13.85
C MET A 470 14.21 -10.25 12.49
N GLY A 471 15.27 -10.11 11.69
CA GLY A 471 15.36 -10.76 10.38
C GLY A 471 15.45 -12.28 10.45
N SER A 472 16.03 -12.83 11.52
CA SER A 472 16.04 -14.27 11.76
C SER A 472 14.66 -14.83 12.12
N LEU A 473 13.86 -14.07 12.87
CA LEU A 473 12.50 -14.47 13.28
C LEU A 473 11.51 -14.34 12.12
N LEU A 474 11.65 -13.30 11.30
CA LEU A 474 10.75 -12.94 10.21
C LEU A 474 10.35 -14.12 9.30
N ALA A 475 11.30 -15.00 8.98
CA ALA A 475 11.04 -16.13 8.10
C ALA A 475 9.91 -17.05 8.62
N ASP A 476 9.83 -17.21 9.94
CA ASP A 476 8.83 -18.07 10.61
C ASP A 476 7.64 -17.28 11.15
N THR A 477 7.67 -15.95 11.08
CA THR A 477 6.60 -15.10 11.61
C THR A 477 5.35 -15.26 10.75
N GLY A 478 4.22 -15.48 11.43
CA GLY A 478 2.88 -15.52 10.83
C GLY A 478 2.04 -14.30 11.21
N TYR A 479 2.38 -13.62 12.31
CA TYR A 479 1.61 -12.51 12.86
C TYR A 479 2.52 -11.42 13.42
N PHE A 480 2.11 -10.17 13.21
CA PHE A 480 2.58 -9.03 14.00
C PHE A 480 1.50 -8.65 14.99
N PHE A 481 1.90 -8.32 16.22
CA PHE A 481 1.00 -7.75 17.22
C PHE A 481 1.57 -6.42 17.71
N TRP A 482 0.80 -5.35 17.48
CA TRP A 482 1.15 -3.99 17.85
C TRP A 482 0.39 -3.58 19.10
N ALA A 483 1.12 -3.33 20.19
CA ALA A 483 0.56 -2.87 21.45
C ALA A 483 0.85 -1.37 21.64
N TRP A 484 -0.20 -0.57 21.86
CA TRP A 484 -0.10 0.89 21.93
C TRP A 484 -0.49 1.44 23.30
N GLY A 485 0.20 2.47 23.77
CA GLY A 485 -0.16 3.18 25.01
C GLY A 485 -0.12 2.27 26.23
N ASP A 486 -1.22 2.22 26.98
CA ASP A 486 -1.36 1.41 28.19
C ASP A 486 -1.56 -0.09 27.90
N ASP A 487 -2.09 -0.44 26.72
CA ASP A 487 -2.27 -1.82 26.25
C ASP A 487 -0.95 -2.62 26.28
N ARG A 488 0.20 -1.92 26.15
CA ARG A 488 1.54 -2.52 26.27
C ARG A 488 1.74 -3.30 27.55
N LYS A 489 1.16 -2.85 28.67
CA LYS A 489 1.28 -3.54 29.97
C LYS A 489 0.58 -4.91 29.92
N ILE A 490 -0.63 -4.94 29.37
CA ILE A 490 -1.44 -6.16 29.21
C ILE A 490 -0.74 -7.09 28.22
N ALA A 491 -0.35 -6.58 27.05
CA ALA A 491 0.37 -7.35 26.03
C ALA A 491 1.66 -7.96 26.59
N HIS A 492 2.43 -7.19 27.38
CA HIS A 492 3.67 -7.69 27.98
C HIS A 492 3.43 -8.77 29.02
N ALA A 493 2.35 -8.69 29.80
CA ALA A 493 2.00 -9.72 30.78
C ALA A 493 1.57 -11.04 30.10
N ARG A 494 0.96 -10.97 28.91
CA ARG A 494 0.47 -12.14 28.16
C ARG A 494 1.50 -12.74 27.20
N LEU A 495 2.41 -11.92 26.69
CA LEU A 495 3.40 -12.27 25.66
C LEU A 495 4.84 -12.12 26.19
N ASP A 496 5.07 -12.31 27.48
CA ASP A 496 6.35 -12.12 28.16
C ASP A 496 7.49 -12.98 27.60
N LYS A 497 7.14 -14.15 27.06
CA LYS A 497 8.08 -15.10 26.43
C LYS A 497 8.38 -14.80 24.96
N GLU A 498 7.60 -13.93 24.32
CA GLU A 498 7.73 -13.63 22.91
C GLU A 498 8.77 -12.53 22.67
N TRP A 499 9.40 -12.57 21.49
CA TRP A 499 10.35 -11.52 21.14
C TRP A 499 9.62 -10.21 20.81
N ARG A 500 10.11 -9.12 21.41
CA ARG A 500 9.52 -7.79 21.31
C ARG A 500 10.54 -6.75 20.86
N TYR A 501 10.13 -5.89 19.95
CA TYR A 501 10.80 -4.62 19.65
C TYR A 501 10.00 -3.45 20.24
N SER A 502 10.65 -2.53 20.96
CA SER A 502 9.97 -1.43 21.65
C SER A 502 10.33 -0.09 21.03
N PHE A 503 9.34 0.60 20.48
CA PHE A 503 9.44 1.99 20.03
C PHE A 503 9.00 2.90 21.18
N LYS A 504 9.84 2.98 22.22
CA LYS A 504 9.48 3.61 23.50
C LYS A 504 9.00 5.04 23.32
N GLU A 505 9.69 5.81 22.48
CA GLU A 505 9.45 7.21 22.18
C GLU A 505 8.15 7.44 21.40
N LEU A 506 7.65 6.42 20.68
CA LEU A 506 6.36 6.45 20.00
C LEU A 506 5.23 5.85 20.85
N GLY A 507 5.55 5.31 22.03
CA GLY A 507 4.55 4.72 22.91
C GLY A 507 4.03 3.35 22.46
N CYS A 508 4.78 2.61 21.63
CA CYS A 508 4.33 1.31 21.11
C CYS A 508 5.37 0.18 21.20
N ASP A 509 4.87 -1.05 21.24
CA ASP A 509 5.63 -2.29 21.21
C ASP A 509 5.15 -3.19 20.07
N LEU A 510 6.08 -3.85 19.40
CA LEU A 510 5.81 -4.83 18.34
C LEU A 510 6.27 -6.22 18.79
N TYR A 511 5.41 -7.22 18.60
CA TYR A 511 5.71 -8.63 18.79
C TYR A 511 5.70 -9.38 17.45
N LEU A 512 6.70 -10.23 17.24
CA LEU A 512 6.78 -11.13 16.08
C LEU A 512 6.38 -12.54 16.52
N LEU A 513 5.25 -13.03 16.02
CA LEU A 513 4.63 -14.25 16.52
C LEU A 513 4.50 -15.31 15.42
N LYS A 514 4.80 -16.58 15.76
CA LYS A 514 4.57 -17.73 14.87
C LYS A 514 3.11 -18.18 14.86
N SER A 515 2.44 -18.04 15.99
CA SER A 515 1.03 -18.38 16.19
C SER A 515 0.23 -17.16 16.64
N GLN A 516 -1.06 -17.16 16.35
CA GLN A 516 -1.97 -16.11 16.79
C GLN A 516 -1.89 -15.94 18.32
N PRO A 517 -1.77 -14.70 18.84
CA PRO A 517 -1.74 -14.46 20.27
C PRO A 517 -3.08 -14.84 20.92
N ARG A 518 -3.03 -15.26 22.18
CA ARG A 518 -4.22 -15.60 22.96
C ARG A 518 -4.39 -14.60 24.10
N PHE A 519 -5.55 -13.96 24.12
CA PHE A 519 -5.95 -13.03 25.17
C PHE A 519 -7.21 -13.53 25.86
N GLU A 520 -7.48 -13.06 27.07
CA GLU A 520 -8.70 -13.39 27.81
C GLU A 520 -9.80 -12.35 27.53
N ASP A 521 -11.06 -12.70 27.79
CA ASP A 521 -12.20 -11.78 27.59
C ASP A 521 -12.09 -10.49 28.42
N ALA A 522 -11.34 -10.52 29.52
CA ALA A 522 -11.08 -9.37 30.37
C ALA A 522 -9.97 -8.46 29.84
N ASP A 523 -9.14 -8.93 28.90
CA ASP A 523 -8.05 -8.13 28.33
C ASP A 523 -8.66 -7.07 27.40
N ARG A 524 -8.41 -5.79 27.72
CA ARG A 524 -8.88 -4.62 26.96
C ARG A 524 -7.70 -4.05 26.18
N LEU A 525 -7.70 -4.24 24.87
CA LEU A 525 -6.58 -3.96 23.97
C LEU A 525 -7.04 -3.11 22.77
N GLN A 526 -8.02 -2.22 22.98
CA GLN A 526 -8.72 -1.51 21.90
C GLN A 526 -7.82 -0.57 21.10
N ASN A 527 -6.65 -0.20 21.64
CA ASN A 527 -5.67 0.60 20.95
C ASN A 527 -4.70 -0.26 20.14
N SER A 528 -4.75 -1.58 20.30
CA SER A 528 -3.82 -2.54 19.76
C SER A 528 -4.45 -3.32 18.61
N TYR A 529 -3.59 -3.84 17.74
CA TYR A 529 -4.03 -4.61 16.59
C TYR A 529 -3.05 -5.71 16.22
N MET A 530 -3.58 -6.72 15.54
CA MET A 530 -2.84 -7.84 15.00
C MET A 530 -2.89 -7.80 13.48
N GLU A 531 -1.75 -7.99 12.83
CA GLU A 531 -1.66 -8.18 11.38
C GLU A 531 -1.32 -9.64 11.09
N ARG A 532 -2.16 -10.33 10.31
CA ARG A 532 -1.85 -11.66 9.78
C ARG A 532 -1.04 -11.53 8.49
N LEU A 533 0.13 -12.15 8.42
CA LEU A 533 1.04 -12.00 7.28
C LEU A 533 0.68 -12.94 6.13
N ASN A 534 0.59 -12.40 4.92
CA ASN A 534 0.30 -13.09 3.66
C ASN A 534 -0.98 -13.95 3.69
N ASN A 535 -1.95 -13.59 4.54
CA ASN A 535 -3.23 -14.27 4.65
C ASN A 535 -4.32 -13.31 5.13
N MET A 536 -5.33 -13.11 4.28
CA MET A 536 -6.42 -12.14 4.46
C MET A 536 -7.53 -12.63 5.39
N LYS A 537 -7.49 -13.90 5.81
CA LYS A 537 -8.42 -14.43 6.82
C LYS A 537 -7.91 -14.04 8.20
N CYS A 538 -8.13 -12.81 8.66
CA CYS A 538 -7.62 -12.34 9.96
C CYS A 538 -8.65 -12.39 11.10
N PHE A 539 -9.90 -12.80 10.82
CA PHE A 539 -11.01 -12.80 11.77
C PHE A 539 -11.34 -14.19 12.38
N ASP A 540 -10.43 -15.16 12.28
CA ASP A 540 -10.55 -16.47 12.90
C ASP A 540 -9.94 -16.52 14.32
N GLY A 541 -10.51 -17.33 15.21
CA GLY A 541 -9.90 -17.67 16.50
C GLY A 541 -10.19 -16.72 17.68
N ASN A 542 -9.25 -16.67 18.63
CA ASN A 542 -9.34 -15.87 19.87
C ASN A 542 -9.02 -14.40 19.56
N ILE A 543 -10.06 -13.64 19.24
CA ILE A 543 -9.95 -12.21 18.96
C ILE A 543 -10.66 -11.45 20.08
N HIS A 544 -9.99 -11.37 21.22
CA HIS A 544 -10.48 -10.68 22.40
C HIS A 544 -9.66 -9.42 22.65
N GLY A 545 -10.34 -8.28 22.66
CA GLY A 545 -9.73 -7.01 23.10
C GLY A 545 -9.08 -6.17 22.01
N TYR A 546 -8.67 -6.71 20.85
CA TYR A 546 -7.88 -5.99 19.83
C TYR A 546 -8.50 -6.04 18.43
N SER A 547 -7.99 -5.20 17.52
CA SER A 547 -8.41 -5.15 16.10
C SER A 547 -7.56 -6.09 15.22
N CYS A 548 -8.08 -6.56 14.11
CA CYS A 548 -7.41 -7.46 13.19
C CYS A 548 -7.29 -6.88 11.79
N ASP A 549 -6.13 -7.10 11.19
CA ASP A 549 -5.76 -6.68 9.85
C ASP A 549 -4.93 -7.79 9.18
N PHE A 550 -4.64 -7.65 7.89
CA PHE A 550 -3.70 -8.49 7.16
C PHE A 550 -2.65 -7.65 6.45
N ARG A 551 -1.47 -8.22 6.26
CA ARG A 551 -0.35 -7.55 5.60
C ARG A 551 0.27 -8.47 4.56
N PHE A 552 0.46 -7.95 3.36
CA PHE A 552 1.34 -8.56 2.37
C PHE A 552 2.78 -8.19 2.67
N LEU A 553 3.67 -9.18 2.65
CA LEU A 553 5.08 -9.00 2.93
C LEU A 553 5.93 -10.01 2.16
N GLY A 554 6.83 -9.48 1.33
CA GLY A 554 7.89 -10.24 0.68
C GLY A 554 8.84 -10.82 1.73
N LYS A 555 8.74 -12.13 2.00
CA LYS A 555 9.54 -12.79 3.04
C LYS A 555 10.39 -13.93 2.51
N TRP A 556 11.48 -14.18 3.22
CA TRP A 556 12.32 -15.35 3.02
C TRP A 556 11.55 -16.63 3.26
N ASP A 557 11.67 -17.57 2.33
CA ASP A 557 10.95 -18.84 2.36
C ASP A 557 11.88 -19.97 2.85
N ARG A 558 11.60 -20.47 4.06
CA ARG A 558 12.34 -21.60 4.64
C ARG A 558 12.03 -22.94 3.99
N SER A 559 10.92 -23.06 3.25
CA SER A 559 10.53 -24.32 2.63
C SER A 559 11.35 -24.66 1.38
N LYS A 560 11.96 -23.64 0.76
CA LYS A 560 12.87 -23.79 -0.38
C LYS A 560 14.16 -24.50 0.03
N GLU A 561 14.84 -25.10 -0.96
CA GLU A 561 16.20 -25.63 -0.80
C GLU A 561 17.16 -24.56 -0.23
N SER A 562 17.04 -23.33 -0.72
CA SER A 562 17.80 -22.18 -0.24
C SER A 562 17.37 -21.62 1.13
N GLY A 563 16.36 -22.21 1.77
CA GLY A 563 15.76 -21.70 3.00
C GLY A 563 16.72 -21.58 4.18
N GLY A 564 17.75 -22.44 4.22
CA GLY A 564 18.83 -22.42 5.22
C GLY A 564 20.16 -21.85 4.74
N TRP A 565 20.24 -21.38 3.49
CA TRP A 565 21.51 -20.97 2.86
C TRP A 565 22.00 -19.62 3.37
N GLU A 566 23.31 -19.50 3.51
CA GLU A 566 24.04 -18.25 3.59
C GLU A 566 24.65 -17.91 2.21
N PHE A 567 25.28 -16.75 2.06
CA PHE A 567 25.76 -16.26 0.75
C PHE A 567 26.76 -17.19 0.03
N ASP A 568 27.62 -17.87 0.78
CA ASP A 568 28.57 -18.85 0.22
C ASP A 568 27.83 -20.09 -0.33
N ASP A 569 26.70 -20.47 0.25
CA ASP A 569 25.91 -21.62 -0.20
C ASP A 569 25.22 -21.34 -1.53
N PHE A 570 24.66 -20.14 -1.73
CA PHE A 570 24.14 -19.72 -3.04
C PHE A 570 25.22 -19.78 -4.11
N ALA A 571 26.42 -19.27 -3.80
CA ALA A 571 27.55 -19.33 -4.72
C ALA A 571 28.00 -20.77 -5.02
N ALA A 572 28.01 -21.65 -4.02
CA ALA A 572 28.43 -23.04 -4.15
C ALA A 572 27.44 -23.88 -4.98
N ASN A 573 26.14 -23.61 -4.85
CA ASN A 573 25.08 -24.34 -5.54
C ASN A 573 24.76 -23.80 -6.94
N ALA A 574 25.29 -22.63 -7.31
CA ALA A 574 25.15 -22.10 -8.66
C ALA A 574 25.72 -23.04 -9.75
N LYS A 575 25.05 -23.12 -10.90
CA LYS A 575 25.52 -23.87 -12.06
C LYS A 575 26.63 -23.08 -12.77
N GLY A 576 27.66 -23.80 -13.23
CA GLY A 576 28.84 -23.17 -13.81
C GLY A 576 29.69 -22.43 -12.76
N THR A 577 29.92 -21.14 -12.98
CA THR A 577 30.82 -20.34 -12.14
C THR A 577 30.23 -20.14 -10.74
N LYS A 578 30.99 -20.44 -9.69
CA LYS A 578 30.49 -20.39 -8.30
C LYS A 578 30.36 -18.95 -7.79
N ARG A 579 29.19 -18.35 -7.97
CA ARG A 579 28.89 -16.93 -7.68
C ARG A 579 27.51 -16.75 -7.10
N LEU A 580 27.43 -15.84 -6.14
CA LEU A 580 26.18 -15.26 -5.67
C LEU A 580 25.71 -14.24 -6.69
N GLY A 581 24.44 -14.30 -7.06
CA GLY A 581 23.76 -13.26 -7.78
C GLY A 581 22.98 -12.35 -6.82
N VAL A 582 22.93 -11.07 -7.15
CA VAL A 582 22.05 -10.08 -6.50
C VAL A 582 21.25 -9.41 -7.60
N LEU A 583 19.92 -9.49 -7.50
CA LEU A 583 18.98 -8.89 -8.46
C LEU A 583 18.24 -7.76 -7.76
N ARG A 584 18.24 -6.60 -8.41
CA ARG A 584 17.43 -5.45 -8.02
C ARG A 584 16.55 -5.05 -9.19
N MET A 585 15.28 -4.79 -8.93
CA MET A 585 14.33 -4.31 -9.94
C MET A 585 13.42 -3.22 -9.37
N ASP A 586 12.97 -2.32 -10.22
CA ASP A 586 12.20 -1.13 -9.84
C ASP A 586 11.25 -0.73 -10.97
N VAL A 587 10.01 -0.37 -10.63
CA VAL A 587 8.99 0.06 -11.60
C VAL A 587 9.39 1.40 -12.23
N ASP A 588 9.33 1.44 -13.55
CA ASP A 588 9.74 2.62 -14.29
C ASP A 588 8.71 3.74 -14.18
N ASN A 589 9.20 4.96 -13.97
CA ASN A 589 8.43 6.21 -14.06
C ASN A 589 7.25 6.32 -13.08
N LEU A 590 7.22 5.52 -12.01
CA LEU A 590 6.09 5.50 -11.08
C LEU A 590 5.74 6.87 -10.49
N GLY A 591 6.75 7.68 -10.14
CA GLY A 591 6.53 9.06 -9.70
C GLY A 591 5.81 9.93 -10.74
N GLN A 592 6.10 9.75 -12.03
CA GLN A 592 5.40 10.45 -13.12
C GLN A 592 3.99 9.90 -13.32
N LEU A 593 3.78 8.59 -13.19
CA LEU A 593 2.47 7.97 -13.29
C LEU A 593 1.51 8.52 -12.23
N PHE A 594 1.97 8.69 -10.98
CA PHE A 594 1.16 9.30 -9.92
C PHE A 594 0.77 10.76 -10.21
N ILE A 595 1.62 11.53 -10.89
CA ILE A 595 1.40 12.96 -11.12
C ILE A 595 0.59 13.21 -12.41
N ARG A 596 0.96 12.54 -13.51
CA ARG A 596 0.49 12.81 -14.87
C ARG A 596 -0.26 11.66 -15.51
N GLY A 597 -0.26 10.48 -14.89
CA GLY A 597 -0.83 9.26 -15.47
C GLY A 597 -2.36 9.24 -15.52
N PHE A 598 -3.04 10.16 -14.82
CA PHE A 598 -4.50 10.24 -14.74
C PHE A 598 -5.09 11.33 -15.66
N ASN A 599 -4.48 11.55 -16.82
CA ASN A 599 -5.02 12.48 -17.81
C ASN A 599 -5.93 11.71 -18.77
N PHE A 600 -7.24 11.99 -18.74
CA PHE A 600 -8.22 11.27 -19.55
C PHE A 600 -8.99 12.22 -20.48
N PRO A 601 -9.51 11.73 -21.62
CA PRO A 601 -10.37 12.51 -22.50
C PRO A 601 -11.72 12.78 -21.84
N SER A 602 -12.14 14.05 -21.79
CA SER A 602 -13.49 14.44 -21.39
C SER A 602 -14.51 14.06 -22.46
N ILE A 603 -15.80 14.20 -22.13
CA ILE A 603 -16.93 14.00 -23.07
C ILE A 603 -16.81 14.98 -24.27
N GLU A 604 -16.24 16.16 -24.05
CA GLU A 604 -16.01 17.18 -25.07
C GLU A 604 -14.74 16.92 -25.91
N GLY A 605 -14.02 15.82 -25.62
CA GLY A 605 -12.79 15.42 -26.31
C GLY A 605 -11.52 16.10 -25.79
N GLU A 606 -11.63 16.98 -24.79
CA GLU A 606 -10.49 17.66 -24.16
C GLU A 606 -9.80 16.75 -23.15
N ILE A 607 -8.47 16.69 -23.15
CA ILE A 607 -7.73 15.95 -22.13
C ILE A 607 -7.77 16.76 -20.83
N ARG A 608 -8.34 16.16 -19.77
CA ARG A 608 -8.39 16.75 -18.43
C ARG A 608 -7.60 15.89 -17.44
N GLN A 609 -7.01 16.56 -16.45
CA GLN A 609 -6.43 15.86 -15.31
C GLN A 609 -7.56 15.35 -14.42
N MET A 610 -7.56 14.05 -14.15
CA MET A 610 -8.62 13.35 -13.42
C MET A 610 -8.01 12.48 -12.32
N GLY A 611 -6.90 12.95 -11.73
CA GLY A 611 -6.29 12.29 -10.59
C GLY A 611 -7.09 12.58 -9.33
N SER A 612 -7.69 11.56 -8.72
CA SER A 612 -8.31 11.63 -7.40
C SER A 612 -7.54 10.83 -6.37
N LEU A 613 -7.79 11.11 -5.09
CA LEU A 613 -7.23 10.31 -3.99
C LEU A 613 -7.60 8.82 -4.14
N SER A 614 -8.83 8.53 -4.57
CA SER A 614 -9.33 7.17 -4.77
C SER A 614 -8.53 6.43 -5.86
N ARG A 615 -8.29 7.04 -7.02
CA ARG A 615 -7.50 6.42 -8.10
C ARG A 615 -6.05 6.20 -7.72
N VAL A 616 -5.43 7.19 -7.08
CA VAL A 616 -4.04 7.10 -6.59
C VAL A 616 -3.91 5.97 -5.56
N ALA A 617 -4.82 5.91 -4.60
CA ALA A 617 -4.80 4.89 -3.56
C ALA A 617 -5.10 3.48 -4.11
N THR A 618 -5.97 3.37 -5.12
CA THR A 618 -6.26 2.12 -5.85
C THR A 618 -5.00 1.61 -6.57
N MET A 619 -4.33 2.47 -7.35
CA MET A 619 -3.11 2.11 -8.07
C MET A 619 -2.01 1.65 -7.11
N SER A 620 -1.79 2.40 -6.03
CA SER A 620 -0.77 2.09 -5.02
C SER A 620 -1.03 0.74 -4.31
N ARG A 621 -2.29 0.45 -4.00
CA ARG A 621 -2.69 -0.83 -3.41
C ARG A 621 -2.47 -1.99 -4.38
N GLN A 622 -2.80 -1.84 -5.66
CA GLN A 622 -2.58 -2.88 -6.67
C GLN A 622 -1.09 -3.18 -6.87
N LEU A 623 -0.21 -2.17 -6.85
CA LEU A 623 1.24 -2.39 -6.89
C LEU A 623 1.72 -3.15 -5.65
N ASN A 624 1.29 -2.75 -4.46
CA ASN A 624 1.64 -3.45 -3.22
C ASN A 624 1.15 -4.92 -3.22
N GLN A 625 -0.05 -5.19 -3.75
CA GLN A 625 -0.58 -6.54 -3.91
C GLN A 625 0.32 -7.42 -4.80
N PHE A 626 0.90 -6.86 -5.86
CA PHE A 626 1.85 -7.58 -6.72
C PHE A 626 3.19 -7.81 -6.02
N PHE A 627 3.87 -6.75 -5.60
CA PHE A 627 5.27 -6.82 -5.12
C PHE A 627 5.41 -7.43 -3.73
N SER A 628 4.54 -7.08 -2.78
CA SER A 628 4.60 -7.65 -1.42
C SER A 628 3.79 -8.93 -1.27
N GLY A 629 2.78 -9.14 -2.11
CA GLY A 629 1.86 -10.29 -2.04
C GLY A 629 2.21 -11.38 -3.05
N TYR A 630 1.81 -11.17 -4.31
CA TYR A 630 1.90 -12.17 -5.38
C TYR A 630 3.32 -12.66 -5.65
N LEU A 631 4.33 -11.78 -5.55
CA LEU A 631 5.73 -12.14 -5.77
C LEU A 631 6.19 -13.32 -4.90
N CYS A 632 5.68 -13.44 -3.66
CA CYS A 632 5.98 -14.60 -2.81
C CYS A 632 5.54 -15.92 -3.46
N LYS A 633 4.36 -15.94 -4.07
CA LYS A 633 3.84 -17.12 -4.78
C LYS A 633 4.64 -17.37 -6.04
N LEU A 634 4.87 -16.33 -6.84
CA LEU A 634 5.62 -16.42 -8.10
C LEU A 634 7.00 -17.05 -7.89
N LEU A 635 7.69 -16.66 -6.82
CA LEU A 635 9.04 -17.14 -6.57
C LEU A 635 9.10 -18.56 -5.99
N THR A 636 7.97 -19.20 -5.66
CA THR A 636 7.96 -20.57 -5.09
C THR A 636 8.68 -21.57 -5.99
N ASP A 637 8.57 -21.39 -7.32
CA ASP A 637 9.16 -22.29 -8.32
C ASP A 637 10.68 -22.12 -8.49
N PHE A 638 11.27 -21.07 -7.90
CA PHE A 638 12.70 -20.78 -7.95
C PHE A 638 13.38 -21.15 -6.63
N SER A 639 13.92 -22.37 -6.59
CA SER A 639 14.45 -22.99 -5.37
C SER A 639 15.75 -22.35 -4.87
N HIS A 640 16.54 -21.73 -5.75
CA HIS A 640 17.86 -21.17 -5.43
C HIS A 640 17.84 -19.64 -5.31
N THR A 641 16.67 -19.05 -5.08
CA THR A 641 16.45 -17.60 -4.97
C THR A 641 15.59 -17.25 -3.75
N GLN A 642 15.92 -16.13 -3.10
CA GLN A 642 15.25 -15.65 -1.89
C GLN A 642 14.97 -14.15 -1.95
N ILE A 643 13.81 -13.76 -1.38
CA ILE A 643 13.45 -12.37 -1.16
C ILE A 643 14.18 -11.86 0.08
N ILE A 644 14.95 -10.79 -0.06
CA ILE A 644 15.40 -10.00 1.07
C ILE A 644 14.32 -8.99 1.44
N TYR A 645 13.83 -8.25 0.43
CA TYR A 645 12.67 -7.39 0.56
C TYR A 645 11.99 -7.19 -0.80
N ALA A 646 10.70 -6.93 -0.75
CA ALA A 646 9.89 -6.49 -1.89
C ALA A 646 8.69 -5.69 -1.37
N GLY A 647 8.48 -4.49 -1.88
CA GLY A 647 7.32 -3.69 -1.51
C GLY A 647 7.20 -2.38 -2.25
N GLY A 648 5.95 -1.91 -2.38
CA GLY A 648 5.61 -0.77 -3.21
C GLY A 648 5.90 -1.05 -4.68
N ASP A 649 7.10 -0.70 -5.11
CA ASP A 649 7.57 -0.66 -6.49
C ASP A 649 9.00 -1.19 -6.69
N ASP A 650 9.71 -1.54 -5.61
CA ASP A 650 11.07 -2.06 -5.67
C ASP A 650 11.20 -3.46 -5.03
N LEU A 651 12.20 -4.21 -5.51
CA LEU A 651 12.55 -5.52 -4.97
C LEU A 651 14.05 -5.73 -4.95
N PHE A 652 14.50 -6.53 -3.98
CA PHE A 652 15.87 -6.98 -3.84
C PHE A 652 15.90 -8.47 -3.52
N LEU A 653 16.44 -9.24 -4.45
CA LEU A 653 16.54 -10.69 -4.39
C LEU A 653 18.01 -11.12 -4.37
N ILE A 654 18.27 -12.24 -3.74
CA ILE A 654 19.55 -12.94 -3.82
C ILE A 654 19.33 -14.34 -4.34
N GLY A 655 20.30 -14.89 -5.05
CA GLY A 655 20.18 -16.26 -5.54
C GLY A 655 21.46 -16.81 -6.15
N ALA A 656 21.39 -18.06 -6.61
CA ALA A 656 22.36 -18.59 -7.54
C ALA A 656 22.34 -17.76 -8.83
N TRP A 657 23.50 -17.30 -9.30
CA TRP A 657 23.55 -16.33 -10.40
C TRP A 657 22.87 -16.83 -11.69
N ASP A 658 22.89 -18.14 -11.94
CA ASP A 658 22.34 -18.77 -13.14
C ASP A 658 20.81 -18.85 -13.13
N GLU A 659 20.17 -18.71 -11.96
CA GLU A 659 18.72 -18.68 -11.83
C GLU A 659 18.15 -17.27 -12.04
N LEU A 660 18.89 -16.22 -11.61
CA LEU A 660 18.37 -14.85 -11.55
C LEU A 660 17.94 -14.22 -12.88
N PRO A 661 18.59 -14.45 -14.04
CA PRO A 661 18.10 -13.90 -15.31
C PRO A 661 16.69 -14.40 -15.64
N ARG A 662 16.38 -15.67 -15.36
CA ARG A 662 15.05 -16.25 -15.58
C ARG A 662 14.04 -15.73 -14.57
N VAL A 663 14.44 -15.59 -13.31
CA VAL A 663 13.61 -14.92 -12.28
C VAL A 663 13.23 -13.51 -12.73
N ALA A 664 14.19 -12.72 -13.21
CA ALA A 664 13.94 -11.35 -13.65
C ALA A 664 12.96 -11.29 -14.83
N ARG A 665 13.11 -12.21 -15.80
CA ARG A 665 12.19 -12.34 -16.96
C ARG A 665 10.78 -12.73 -16.53
N GLU A 666 10.66 -13.67 -15.61
CA GLU A 666 9.37 -14.13 -15.09
C GLU A 666 8.63 -12.99 -14.36
N ILE A 667 9.33 -12.27 -13.47
CA ILE A 667 8.78 -11.08 -12.79
C ILE A 667 8.29 -10.05 -13.80
N GLN A 668 9.09 -9.76 -14.83
CA GLN A 668 8.71 -8.79 -15.86
C GLN A 668 7.49 -9.22 -16.66
N THR A 669 7.42 -10.50 -17.02
CA THR A 669 6.29 -11.07 -17.79
C THR A 669 5.00 -11.01 -16.99
N GLU A 670 5.04 -11.46 -15.74
CA GLU A 670 3.88 -11.44 -14.84
C GLU A 670 3.47 -10.01 -14.48
N PHE A 671 4.40 -9.09 -14.29
CA PHE A 671 4.08 -7.68 -14.01
C PHE A 671 3.40 -7.01 -15.20
N LYS A 672 3.83 -7.33 -16.42
CA LYS A 672 3.23 -6.81 -17.66
C LYS A 672 1.80 -7.31 -17.83
N ASP A 673 1.55 -8.60 -17.57
CA ASP A 673 0.22 -9.22 -17.58
C ASP A 673 -0.68 -8.61 -16.49
N TYR A 674 -0.17 -8.48 -15.26
CA TYR A 674 -0.89 -7.84 -14.14
C TYR A 674 -1.31 -6.40 -14.43
N CYS A 675 -0.47 -5.66 -15.17
CA CYS A 675 -0.74 -4.29 -15.62
C CYS A 675 -1.59 -4.24 -16.91
N ALA A 676 -2.28 -5.31 -17.28
CA ALA A 676 -3.14 -5.38 -18.47
C ALA A 676 -2.40 -5.01 -19.78
N MET A 677 -1.14 -5.44 -19.89
CA MET A 677 -0.25 -5.15 -21.03
C MET A 677 -0.03 -3.65 -21.30
N ASN A 678 -0.23 -2.80 -20.29
CA ASN A 678 -0.07 -1.36 -20.43
C ASN A 678 1.41 -0.97 -20.61
N PRO A 679 1.80 -0.33 -21.73
CA PRO A 679 3.18 0.04 -22.01
C PRO A 679 3.75 1.13 -21.08
N SER A 680 2.90 1.81 -20.29
CA SER A 680 3.35 2.80 -19.31
C SER A 680 3.87 2.17 -18.01
N PHE A 681 3.52 0.90 -17.75
CA PHE A 681 4.01 0.15 -16.59
C PHE A 681 5.07 -0.86 -17.05
N THR A 682 6.32 -0.44 -16.95
CA THR A 682 7.48 -1.28 -17.23
C THR A 682 8.34 -1.44 -15.98
N ILE A 683 9.23 -2.42 -16.00
CA ILE A 683 10.15 -2.67 -14.88
C ILE A 683 11.56 -2.80 -15.43
N SER A 684 12.51 -2.12 -14.79
CA SER A 684 13.92 -2.23 -15.12
C SER A 684 14.68 -2.95 -14.01
N GLY A 685 15.69 -3.73 -14.38
CA GLY A 685 16.44 -4.56 -13.45
C GLY A 685 17.94 -4.57 -13.68
N GLY A 686 18.68 -4.88 -12.63
CA GLY A 686 20.13 -5.07 -12.65
C GLY A 686 20.55 -6.31 -11.87
N ILE A 687 21.43 -7.11 -12.45
CA ILE A 687 22.02 -8.29 -11.80
C ILE A 687 23.52 -8.08 -11.60
N SER A 688 23.98 -8.18 -10.36
CA SER A 688 25.40 -8.24 -10.03
C SER A 688 25.83 -9.66 -9.64
N MET A 689 27.07 -10.02 -9.97
CA MET A 689 27.65 -11.33 -9.67
C MET A 689 28.92 -11.19 -8.83
N VAL A 690 28.89 -11.79 -7.64
CA VAL A 690 29.96 -11.67 -6.66
C VAL A 690 30.32 -13.03 -6.04
N ARG A 691 31.46 -13.08 -5.35
CA ARG A 691 31.81 -14.25 -4.52
C ARG A 691 30.95 -14.21 -3.24
N GLY A 692 30.66 -15.36 -2.63
CA GLY A 692 29.80 -15.38 -1.43
C GLY A 692 30.37 -14.60 -0.23
N LYS A 693 31.70 -14.50 -0.10
CA LYS A 693 32.38 -13.65 0.90
C LYS A 693 32.48 -12.17 0.55
N TYR A 694 32.01 -11.76 -0.63
CA TYR A 694 32.06 -10.36 -1.05
C TYR A 694 31.12 -9.51 -0.18
N PRO A 695 31.49 -8.28 0.21
CA PRO A 695 30.62 -7.43 1.03
C PRO A 695 29.27 -7.16 0.34
N ILE A 696 28.17 -7.43 1.06
CA ILE A 696 26.82 -7.26 0.51
C ILE A 696 26.50 -5.80 0.18
N SER A 697 27.06 -4.85 0.95
CA SER A 697 26.98 -3.41 0.67
C SER A 697 27.41 -3.10 -0.76
N ARG A 698 28.59 -3.60 -1.13
CA ARG A 698 29.16 -3.41 -2.47
C ARG A 698 28.40 -4.21 -3.52
N ALA A 699 27.91 -5.41 -3.22
CA ALA A 699 27.11 -6.18 -4.17
C ALA A 699 25.79 -5.49 -4.50
N ALA A 700 25.15 -4.85 -3.51
CA ALA A 700 23.94 -4.06 -3.68
C ALA A 700 24.19 -2.79 -4.49
N GLU A 701 25.32 -2.10 -4.25
CA GLU A 701 25.76 -0.97 -5.09
C GLU A 701 25.96 -1.41 -6.55
N LEU A 702 26.67 -2.51 -6.79
CA LEU A 702 26.86 -3.04 -8.15
C LEU A 702 25.54 -3.42 -8.85
N ALA A 703 24.58 -3.97 -8.10
CA ALA A 703 23.26 -4.30 -8.65
C ALA A 703 22.46 -3.03 -8.98
N LYS A 704 22.58 -1.98 -8.15
CA LYS A 704 22.02 -0.66 -8.42
C LYS A 704 22.65 -0.01 -9.66
N ASP A 705 23.98 -0.02 -9.78
CA ASP A 705 24.67 0.53 -10.95
C ASP A 705 24.24 -0.20 -12.24
N ALA A 706 24.02 -1.51 -12.15
CA ALA A 706 23.47 -2.30 -13.25
C ALA A 706 22.03 -1.88 -13.58
N GLU A 707 21.15 -1.75 -12.58
CA GLU A 707 19.77 -1.27 -12.78
C GLU A 707 19.73 0.13 -13.42
N ASP A 708 20.58 1.04 -12.92
CA ASP A 708 20.73 2.38 -13.49
C ASP A 708 21.24 2.32 -14.94
N SER A 709 22.15 1.40 -15.26
CA SER A 709 22.59 1.16 -16.65
C SER A 709 21.46 0.65 -17.53
N ALA A 710 20.58 -0.21 -17.01
CA ALA A 710 19.41 -0.70 -17.73
C ALA A 710 18.44 0.45 -18.03
N LYS A 711 18.16 1.31 -17.05
CA LYS A 711 17.31 2.49 -17.19
C LYS A 711 17.84 3.53 -18.17
N ASN A 712 19.16 3.51 -18.43
CA ASN A 712 19.84 4.42 -19.35
C ASN A 712 20.14 3.80 -20.72
N LEU A 713 19.57 2.63 -21.05
CA LEU A 713 19.79 1.96 -22.33
C LEU A 713 19.20 2.78 -23.50
N LYS A 714 20.02 3.02 -24.53
CA LYS A 714 19.57 3.55 -25.82
C LYS A 714 19.38 2.39 -26.79
N ARG A 715 18.20 2.24 -27.37
CA ARG A 715 17.90 1.14 -28.30
C ARG A 715 18.54 1.38 -29.66
N LYS A 716 18.67 2.63 -30.07
CA LYS A 716 19.39 3.02 -31.30
C LYS A 716 20.55 3.95 -30.98
N PHE A 717 21.58 3.89 -31.81
CA PHE A 717 22.79 4.70 -31.65
C PHE A 717 22.49 6.21 -31.77
N ASP A 718 21.58 6.58 -32.65
CA ASP A 718 21.12 7.96 -32.88
C ASP A 718 20.00 8.41 -31.92
N GLU A 719 19.57 7.55 -30.99
CA GLU A 719 18.51 7.86 -30.05
C GLU A 719 18.98 8.88 -29.01
N LYS A 720 18.25 10.00 -28.91
CA LYS A 720 18.61 11.08 -28.00
C LYS A 720 18.40 10.69 -26.55
N ASP A 721 17.23 10.12 -26.24
CA ASP A 721 16.79 9.83 -24.89
C ASP A 721 16.88 8.33 -24.57
N PRO A 722 17.39 7.95 -23.38
CA PRO A 722 17.38 6.57 -22.96
C PRO A 722 15.95 6.04 -22.78
N LYS A 723 15.79 4.75 -23.02
CA LYS A 723 14.56 4.00 -22.77
C LYS A 723 14.80 2.99 -21.66
N LYS A 724 13.92 3.03 -20.67
CA LYS A 724 13.84 2.05 -19.59
C LYS A 724 13.29 0.72 -20.13
N ASP A 725 12.60 -0.08 -19.31
CA ASP A 725 12.10 -1.40 -19.69
C ASP A 725 13.25 -2.32 -20.14
N ALA A 726 14.24 -2.52 -19.27
CA ALA A 726 15.45 -3.27 -19.62
C ALA A 726 16.03 -4.06 -18.44
N LEU A 727 16.87 -5.05 -18.74
CA LEU A 727 17.70 -5.77 -17.79
C LEU A 727 19.17 -5.52 -18.09
N CYS A 728 19.95 -5.14 -17.09
CA CYS A 728 21.40 -5.13 -17.21
C CYS A 728 21.99 -6.36 -16.52
N PHE A 729 22.77 -7.12 -17.29
CA PHE A 729 23.49 -8.27 -16.81
C PHE A 729 24.90 -8.30 -17.41
N PHE A 730 25.92 -8.59 -16.58
CA PHE A 730 27.33 -8.52 -16.98
C PHE A 730 27.72 -7.17 -17.63
N ASN A 731 27.26 -6.06 -17.04
CA ASN A 731 27.45 -4.69 -17.57
C ASN A 731 26.93 -4.51 -19.01
N THR A 732 26.05 -5.40 -19.46
CA THR A 732 25.42 -5.35 -20.77
C THR A 732 23.93 -5.09 -20.57
N PRO A 733 23.46 -3.84 -20.73
CA PRO A 733 22.05 -3.54 -20.74
C PRO A 733 21.39 -4.12 -21.99
N LEU A 734 20.26 -4.81 -21.79
CA LEU A 734 19.46 -5.46 -22.83
C LEU A 734 17.99 -5.09 -22.63
N GLY A 735 17.33 -4.70 -23.72
CA GLY A 735 15.89 -4.47 -23.68
C GLY A 735 15.10 -5.76 -23.52
N TRP A 736 13.97 -5.72 -22.80
CA TRP A 736 13.14 -6.91 -22.63
C TRP A 736 12.57 -7.44 -23.95
N GLU A 737 12.44 -6.58 -24.97
CA GLU A 737 12.06 -6.96 -26.33
C GLU A 737 13.12 -7.84 -27.04
N ASP A 738 14.38 -7.72 -26.64
CA ASP A 738 15.51 -8.46 -27.21
C ASP A 738 15.92 -9.67 -26.35
N TYR A 739 15.27 -9.86 -25.19
CA TYR A 739 15.62 -10.92 -24.24
C TYR A 739 15.48 -12.31 -24.85
N ASP A 740 14.34 -12.60 -25.49
CA ASP A 740 14.08 -13.91 -26.09
C ASP A 740 15.07 -14.21 -27.23
N LEU A 741 15.47 -13.18 -27.99
CA LEU A 741 16.51 -13.32 -29.00
C LEU A 741 17.86 -13.68 -28.39
N ALA A 742 18.25 -12.99 -27.31
CA ALA A 742 19.49 -13.27 -26.61
C ALA A 742 19.51 -14.67 -25.99
N GLU A 743 18.40 -15.13 -25.43
CA GLU A 743 18.25 -16.48 -24.89
C GLU A 743 18.38 -17.54 -26.00
N ASN A 744 17.69 -17.36 -27.13
CA ASN A 744 17.79 -18.25 -28.29
C ASN A 744 19.23 -18.32 -28.84
N MET A 745 19.94 -17.19 -28.90
CA MET A 745 21.34 -17.14 -29.32
C MET A 745 22.25 -17.90 -28.34
N MET A 746 22.01 -17.73 -27.03
CA MET A 746 22.74 -18.43 -25.97
C MET A 746 22.56 -19.95 -26.10
N GLU A 747 21.32 -20.41 -26.28
CA GLU A 747 21.00 -21.82 -26.47
C GLU A 747 21.64 -22.40 -27.74
N THR A 748 21.59 -21.67 -28.85
CA THR A 748 22.25 -22.08 -30.10
C THR A 748 23.76 -22.25 -29.90
N ILE A 749 24.41 -21.30 -29.22
CA ILE A 749 25.85 -21.38 -28.92
C ILE A 749 26.14 -22.57 -28.00
N ARG A 750 25.28 -22.82 -27.01
CA ARG A 750 25.40 -23.96 -26.09
C ARG A 750 25.34 -25.28 -26.85
N GLU A 751 24.34 -25.46 -27.72
CA GLU A 751 24.20 -26.66 -28.58
C GLU A 751 25.42 -26.86 -29.48
N ILE A 752 25.93 -25.80 -30.11
CA ILE A 752 27.15 -25.87 -30.94
C ILE A 752 28.34 -26.36 -30.09
N ILE A 753 28.52 -25.83 -28.89
CA ILE A 753 29.62 -26.22 -28.01
C ILE A 753 29.46 -27.67 -27.55
N GLU A 754 28.26 -28.10 -27.20
CA GLU A 754 27.97 -29.48 -26.77
C GLU A 754 28.22 -30.48 -27.91
N ASN A 755 27.77 -30.17 -29.13
CA ASN A 755 27.93 -31.00 -30.32
C ASN A 755 29.38 -31.07 -30.81
N THR A 756 30.09 -29.92 -30.82
CA THR A 756 31.47 -29.85 -31.33
C THR A 756 32.53 -30.15 -30.26
N LYS A 757 32.15 -30.12 -28.98
CA LYS A 757 33.06 -30.12 -27.82
C LYS A 757 34.14 -29.03 -27.88
N ASN A 758 33.92 -27.96 -28.66
CA ASN A 758 34.91 -26.90 -28.89
C ASN A 758 34.39 -25.55 -28.36
N ARG A 759 35.12 -24.97 -27.39
CA ARG A 759 34.80 -23.66 -26.81
C ARG A 759 35.47 -22.48 -27.52
N GLY A 760 36.30 -22.72 -28.53
CA GLY A 760 37.03 -21.70 -29.29
C GLY A 760 36.14 -20.68 -29.99
N ILE A 761 34.90 -21.06 -30.32
CA ILE A 761 33.91 -20.16 -30.91
C ILE A 761 33.60 -18.96 -30.01
N LEU A 762 33.59 -19.14 -28.69
CA LEU A 762 33.32 -18.06 -27.73
C LEU A 762 34.38 -16.96 -27.80
N TRP A 763 35.65 -17.35 -27.94
CA TRP A 763 36.75 -16.40 -28.06
C TRP A 763 36.65 -15.59 -29.35
N ARG A 764 36.36 -16.25 -30.49
CA ARG A 764 36.19 -15.55 -31.76
C ARG A 764 35.02 -14.57 -31.74
N LEU A 765 33.89 -14.95 -31.15
CA LEU A 765 32.74 -14.05 -31.01
C LEU A 765 33.09 -12.85 -30.12
N LYS A 766 33.83 -13.07 -29.03
CA LYS A 766 34.31 -12.00 -28.16
C LYS A 766 35.24 -11.04 -28.88
N ASP A 767 36.15 -11.55 -29.72
CA ASP A 767 37.04 -10.71 -30.52
C ASP A 767 36.24 -9.82 -31.49
N VAL A 768 35.22 -10.39 -32.16
CA VAL A 768 34.33 -9.63 -33.05
C VAL A 768 33.58 -8.53 -32.29
N ILE A 769 33.04 -8.83 -31.10
CA ILE A 769 32.37 -7.83 -30.26
C ILE A 769 33.32 -6.70 -29.90
N GLY A 770 34.55 -7.02 -29.48
CA GLY A 770 35.57 -6.02 -29.14
C GLY A 770 35.85 -5.06 -30.30
N VAL A 771 35.98 -5.57 -31.53
CA VAL A 771 36.16 -4.73 -32.73
C VAL A 771 34.94 -3.84 -32.98
N VAL A 772 33.72 -4.38 -32.84
CA VAL A 772 32.48 -3.60 -33.04
C VAL A 772 32.35 -2.48 -32.01
N ASP A 773 32.70 -2.73 -30.75
CA ASP A 773 32.64 -1.72 -29.68
C ASP A 773 33.68 -0.62 -29.87
N GLU A 774 34.90 -0.95 -30.31
CA GLU A 774 35.89 0.05 -30.72
C GLU A 774 35.37 0.94 -31.86
N TYR A 775 34.72 0.35 -32.87
CA TYR A 775 34.09 1.10 -33.96
C TYR A 775 32.93 1.99 -33.51
N ARG A 776 32.20 1.64 -32.45
CA ARG A 776 31.11 2.47 -31.90
C ARG A 776 31.60 3.67 -31.10
N GLN A 777 32.85 3.64 -30.62
CA GLN A 777 33.47 4.75 -29.87
C GLN A 777 34.16 5.78 -30.78
N LEU A 778 34.42 5.41 -32.04
CA LEU A 778 34.89 6.29 -33.11
C LEU A 778 33.71 7.03 -33.76
#